data_AF-A0A939VLI4-F1
#
_entry.id   AF-A0A939VLI4-F1
#
_cell.length_a   1.000
_cell.length_b   1.000
_cell.length_c   1.000
_cell.angle_alpha   90.00
_cell.angle_beta   90.00
_cell.angle_gamma   90.00
#
_symmetry.space_group_name_H-M   'P 1'
#
loop_
_entity.id
_entity.type
_entity.pdbx_description
1 polymer ?
#
loop_
_entity_poly.entity_id
_entity_poly.type
_entity_poly.pdbx_seq_one_letter_code
_entity_poly.pdbx_strand_id
1 'polypeptide(L)'
;MRINLKSIITCLILAVIILFLIFCERSEAAPKEEENNLLSGKWKISGEPIKNISLYYSNYVGSLFNDSYTPGVNVSFRDEDGLHTAFGSKFYYISNLSLVQDNSYAFTFVQRIQTYDCNTNELTTNFCIEDIVADSLNVSNGKEVLFYRQASDGLTKNYASILLEDGKLLKGIDTEAYIQSDMLAGRKPQREMTVYEEATDRFISVCTGGEIVLTNRLGHLLSFTLGKKGVTQKPLFQTRSGVWIFKAIYSGNEVEYFYFDDYKPITLYAGPNLYIGNAIEDNDGNIIYRKIGEGDFIRWNVKTGEREIICSFEPRLVRDADMVINDSGDLYVYTDNDLRIFSKEVKTRTIYVQQFANRDHNIERAMKEYEQTHPGVTFEYVKINSEGEREERAQKSINSMKAGAVDIAFLDNETFSDYVKADCIRDISDIYTEVDKENMFDSFRDASTVDGKMLRYPSFYNRDLLIAKSGVLSKPYSATELVNLLDKKEAAGHPYEALCYGCEDPFEIFLAGMDVSEFFDYKKGCCNFTTDNFVKILKQCKKYYYASNNAPLTEKEQYNKLLQDKVLFVNIGSVDLSQFDSMKSILGENAEIAGYPTKAQSGNITAYNKSLVVSKTTKNYDIISDFLKYVYKYYWGPTIYNFIPTDKVSFDGIVMEGNDEHPTDERAYQIPDGYELITSYELKTPMRPVIYVMPNGVMDLAQKEDGTSYVDEYKNYYETLRLVDPRFEPIKKILRDEIESMYKNNTDEKEVAKKIQRQVSEYLKTFE
;
A
#
# COMPACT_ATOMS: atom_id res chain seq x y z
N MET A 1 -26.36 -13.85 -53.61
CA MET A 1 -26.21 -12.53 -52.97
C MET A 1 -25.26 -12.69 -51.79
N ARG A 2 -24.07 -12.09 -51.83
CA ARG A 2 -23.20 -11.97 -50.64
C ARG A 2 -23.54 -10.64 -49.99
N ILE A 3 -24.17 -10.68 -48.81
CA ILE A 3 -24.45 -9.47 -48.04
C ILE A 3 -23.12 -9.01 -47.44
N ASN A 4 -22.74 -7.77 -47.71
CA ASN A 4 -21.48 -7.20 -47.26
C ASN A 4 -21.57 -6.94 -45.75
N LEU A 5 -20.70 -7.59 -44.97
CA LEU A 5 -20.64 -7.44 -43.51
C LEU A 5 -20.39 -5.97 -43.09
N LYS A 6 -19.66 -5.19 -43.91
CA LYS A 6 -19.53 -3.74 -43.69
C LYS A 6 -20.88 -3.03 -43.75
N SER A 7 -21.77 -3.40 -44.67
CA SER A 7 -23.09 -2.77 -44.76
C SER A 7 -23.98 -3.12 -43.58
N ILE A 8 -23.87 -4.34 -43.01
CA ILE A 8 -24.60 -4.73 -41.80
C ILE A 8 -24.07 -3.94 -40.59
N ILE A 9 -22.76 -3.83 -40.43
CA ILE A 9 -22.13 -3.08 -39.33
C ILE A 9 -22.44 -1.58 -39.46
N THR A 10 -22.36 -1.00 -40.66
CA THR A 10 -22.74 0.40 -40.88
C THR A 10 -24.23 0.62 -40.60
N CYS A 11 -25.13 -0.30 -40.98
CA CYS A 11 -26.54 -0.19 -40.64
C CYS A 11 -26.83 -0.36 -39.13
N LEU A 12 -26.06 -1.19 -38.41
CA LEU A 12 -26.16 -1.33 -36.95
C LEU A 12 -25.64 -0.08 -36.23
N ILE A 13 -24.51 0.50 -36.68
CA ILE A 13 -23.99 1.75 -36.14
C ILE A 13 -24.94 2.91 -36.44
N LEU A 14 -25.50 2.99 -37.65
CA LEU A 14 -26.54 3.98 -37.96
C LEU A 14 -27.79 3.77 -37.12
N ALA A 15 -28.20 2.52 -36.86
CA ALA A 15 -29.37 2.23 -36.02
C ALA A 15 -29.14 2.60 -34.55
N VAL A 16 -27.92 2.41 -34.02
CA VAL A 16 -27.54 2.85 -32.66
C VAL A 16 -27.45 4.37 -32.57
N ILE A 17 -26.88 5.04 -33.57
CA ILE A 17 -26.84 6.52 -33.64
C ILE A 17 -28.26 7.08 -33.80
N ILE A 18 -29.11 6.46 -34.61
CA ILE A 18 -30.51 6.87 -34.76
C ILE A 18 -31.30 6.57 -33.47
N LEU A 19 -31.05 5.48 -32.76
CA LEU A 19 -31.67 5.20 -31.46
C LEU A 19 -31.21 6.16 -30.37
N PHE A 20 -29.94 6.55 -30.37
CA PHE A 20 -29.37 7.56 -29.47
C PHE A 20 -29.94 8.95 -29.78
N LEU A 21 -30.03 9.33 -31.06
CA LEU A 21 -30.66 10.57 -31.50
C LEU A 21 -32.17 10.58 -31.26
N ILE A 22 -32.87 9.44 -31.37
CA ILE A 22 -34.29 9.31 -31.01
C ILE A 22 -34.47 9.38 -29.48
N PHE A 23 -33.51 8.91 -28.68
CA PHE A 23 -33.50 9.11 -27.23
C PHE A 23 -33.28 10.59 -26.88
N CYS A 24 -32.37 11.28 -27.58
CA CYS A 24 -32.14 12.71 -27.43
C CYS A 24 -33.31 13.57 -27.93
N GLU A 25 -33.95 13.24 -29.06
CA GLU A 25 -35.11 13.98 -29.60
C GLU A 25 -36.41 13.67 -28.85
N ARG A 26 -36.59 12.47 -28.27
CA ARG A 26 -37.71 12.21 -27.35
C ARG A 26 -37.53 12.87 -25.98
N SER A 27 -36.34 13.38 -25.66
CA SER A 27 -36.09 14.18 -24.45
C SER A 27 -36.59 15.64 -24.55
N GLU A 28 -37.12 16.09 -25.70
CA GLU A 28 -37.77 17.39 -25.80
C GLU A 28 -39.13 17.47 -25.05
N ALA A 29 -39.59 16.35 -24.45
CA ALA A 29 -40.86 16.31 -23.70
C ALA A 29 -40.73 15.81 -22.24
N ALA A 30 -39.53 15.62 -21.70
CA ALA A 30 -39.33 15.30 -20.28
C ALA A 30 -38.37 16.32 -19.63
N PRO A 31 -38.61 16.78 -18.39
CA PRO A 31 -37.82 17.86 -17.81
C PRO A 31 -36.37 17.38 -17.59
N LYS A 32 -35.39 18.19 -17.98
CA LYS A 32 -33.93 18.05 -17.72
C LYS A 32 -33.53 17.85 -16.24
N GLU A 33 -34.48 17.66 -15.34
CA GLU A 33 -34.33 17.62 -13.89
C GLU A 33 -34.04 16.19 -13.36
N GLU A 34 -34.42 15.13 -14.09
CA GLU A 34 -34.11 13.74 -13.69
C GLU A 34 -32.69 13.29 -14.06
N GLU A 35 -32.10 13.80 -15.14
CA GLU A 35 -30.75 13.36 -15.60
C GLU A 35 -29.60 13.91 -14.73
N ASN A 36 -29.69 15.14 -14.22
CA ASN A 36 -28.67 15.69 -13.30
C ASN A 36 -28.62 14.96 -11.94
N ASN A 37 -29.74 14.38 -11.50
CA ASN A 37 -29.84 13.66 -10.22
C ASN A 37 -29.29 12.22 -10.28
N LEU A 38 -29.08 11.66 -11.49
CA LEU A 38 -28.56 10.30 -11.65
C LEU A 38 -27.03 10.20 -11.52
N LEU A 39 -26.30 11.32 -11.69
CA LEU A 39 -24.84 11.37 -11.62
C LEU A 39 -24.32 12.09 -10.37
N SER A 40 -25.12 12.96 -9.75
CA SER A 40 -24.75 13.63 -8.50
C SER A 40 -25.01 12.71 -7.29
N GLY A 41 -24.03 12.59 -6.40
CA GLY A 41 -24.10 11.65 -5.29
C GLY A 41 -23.32 12.11 -4.07
N LYS A 42 -23.88 11.83 -2.88
CA LYS A 42 -23.17 11.95 -1.59
C LYS A 42 -22.63 10.60 -1.21
N TRP A 43 -21.31 10.54 -1.02
CA TRP A 43 -20.61 9.31 -0.67
C TRP A 43 -20.02 9.48 0.72
N LYS A 44 -20.44 8.62 1.64
CA LYS A 44 -19.82 8.54 2.96
C LYS A 44 -18.63 7.62 2.86
N ILE A 45 -17.44 8.15 3.10
CA ILE A 45 -16.22 7.36 3.11
C ILE A 45 -16.25 6.45 4.35
N SER A 46 -16.06 5.15 4.15
CA SER A 46 -16.08 4.17 5.24
C SER A 46 -14.77 4.24 6.05
N GLY A 47 -14.85 4.71 7.29
CA GLY A 47 -13.73 4.79 8.25
C GLY A 47 -13.61 6.17 8.88
N GLU A 48 -13.18 6.24 10.14
CA GLU A 48 -12.75 7.53 10.72
C GLU A 48 -11.40 7.93 10.11
N PRO A 49 -11.20 9.19 9.68
CA PRO A 49 -9.89 9.66 9.28
C PRO A 49 -8.96 9.56 10.47
N ILE A 50 -7.92 8.79 10.29
CA ILE A 50 -6.91 8.63 11.32
C ILE A 50 -6.06 9.91 11.30
N LYS A 51 -5.94 10.55 12.46
CA LYS A 51 -5.26 11.84 12.62
C LYS A 51 -3.75 11.68 12.37
N ASN A 52 -3.15 12.64 11.66
CA ASN A 52 -1.75 12.75 11.24
C ASN A 52 -1.19 11.65 10.33
N ILE A 53 -2.04 11.12 9.44
CA ILE A 53 -1.67 10.27 8.29
C ILE A 53 -1.40 11.10 7.02
N SER A 54 -0.55 10.61 6.12
CA SER A 54 -0.52 10.96 4.68
C SER A 54 -1.49 10.07 3.88
N LEU A 55 -2.58 10.63 3.36
CA LEU A 55 -3.58 9.91 2.56
C LEU A 55 -3.44 10.27 1.08
N TYR A 56 -3.15 9.30 0.22
CA TYR A 56 -3.23 9.52 -1.22
C TYR A 56 -4.70 9.77 -1.64
N TYR A 57 -5.06 10.99 -2.01
CA TYR A 57 -6.35 11.39 -2.54
C TYR A 57 -6.75 10.55 -3.78
N SER A 58 -5.76 10.12 -4.58
CA SER A 58 -5.95 9.17 -5.66
C SER A 58 -6.48 7.81 -5.21
N ASN A 59 -6.18 7.35 -4.00
CA ASN A 59 -6.71 6.09 -3.47
C ASN A 59 -8.20 6.20 -3.09
N TYR A 60 -8.69 7.41 -2.79
CA TYR A 60 -10.12 7.67 -2.53
C TYR A 60 -10.93 7.91 -3.80
N VAL A 61 -10.34 8.53 -4.84
CA VAL A 61 -11.05 8.84 -6.09
C VAL A 61 -10.87 7.74 -7.15
N GLY A 62 -9.72 7.07 -7.19
CA GLY A 62 -9.36 6.09 -8.22
C GLY A 62 -10.12 4.76 -8.14
N SER A 63 -10.64 4.39 -6.97
CA SER A 63 -11.38 3.12 -6.78
C SER A 63 -12.84 3.19 -7.21
N LEU A 64 -13.43 4.38 -7.38
CA LEU A 64 -14.87 4.56 -7.68
C LEU A 64 -15.20 4.70 -9.18
N PHE A 65 -14.19 4.91 -10.05
CA PHE A 65 -14.42 5.22 -11.48
C PHE A 65 -13.69 4.32 -12.47
N ASN A 66 -12.92 3.32 -12.02
CA ASN A 66 -12.35 2.31 -12.92
C ASN A 66 -13.38 1.28 -13.42
N ASP A 67 -14.62 1.30 -12.90
CA ASP A 67 -15.61 0.23 -13.12
C ASP A 67 -16.78 0.57 -14.05
N SER A 68 -16.75 1.72 -14.76
CA SER A 68 -17.84 2.09 -15.69
C SER A 68 -17.34 2.45 -17.08
N TYR A 69 -16.77 1.47 -17.79
CA TYR A 69 -16.54 1.53 -19.24
C TYR A 69 -17.79 1.07 -20.00
N THR A 70 -18.22 1.89 -20.97
CA THR A 70 -19.23 1.47 -21.97
C THR A 70 -18.49 1.03 -23.24
N PRO A 71 -18.71 -0.17 -23.78
CA PRO A 71 -17.93 -0.68 -24.91
C PRO A 71 -18.18 0.07 -26.22
N GLY A 72 -17.11 0.43 -26.95
CA GLY A 72 -17.16 0.85 -28.36
C GLY A 72 -16.98 2.35 -28.63
N VAL A 73 -16.83 3.17 -27.60
CA VAL A 73 -16.31 4.55 -27.70
C VAL A 73 -15.11 4.60 -26.77
N ASN A 74 -13.91 4.87 -27.28
CA ASN A 74 -12.82 5.29 -26.40
C ASN A 74 -13.27 6.61 -25.77
N VAL A 75 -13.81 6.57 -24.57
CA VAL A 75 -14.08 7.75 -23.77
C VAL A 75 -12.96 7.81 -22.75
N SER A 76 -11.84 8.43 -23.11
CA SER A 76 -10.82 8.75 -22.11
C SER A 76 -11.18 10.09 -21.49
N PHE A 77 -11.46 10.10 -20.20
CA PHE A 77 -11.52 11.32 -19.40
C PHE A 77 -10.08 11.74 -19.08
N ARG A 78 -9.60 12.81 -19.69
CA ARG A 78 -8.35 13.44 -19.23
C ARG A 78 -8.69 14.43 -18.14
N ASP A 79 -8.23 14.18 -16.91
CA ASP A 79 -8.14 15.22 -15.88
C ASP A 79 -7.00 16.17 -16.29
N GLU A 80 -7.34 17.15 -17.14
CA GLU A 80 -6.43 18.24 -17.49
C GLU A 80 -6.41 19.26 -16.34
N ASP A 81 -5.25 19.42 -15.69
CA ASP A 81 -4.93 20.46 -14.69
C ASP A 81 -6.09 20.79 -13.72
N GLY A 82 -6.47 19.82 -12.88
CA GLY A 82 -7.55 19.99 -11.92
C GLY A 82 -7.31 21.18 -10.97
N LEU A 83 -8.29 22.08 -10.91
CA LEU A 83 -8.27 23.26 -10.05
C LEU A 83 -8.71 22.85 -8.65
N HIS A 84 -7.95 23.23 -7.63
CA HIS A 84 -8.32 23.01 -6.23
C HIS A 84 -8.45 24.33 -5.47
N THR A 85 -9.34 24.34 -4.48
CA THR A 85 -9.39 25.40 -3.49
C THR A 85 -9.92 24.86 -2.16
N ALA A 86 -9.82 25.67 -1.12
CA ALA A 86 -10.16 25.32 0.25
C ALA A 86 -11.00 26.44 0.87
N PHE A 87 -12.10 26.09 1.54
CA PHE A 87 -12.91 27.06 2.29
C PHE A 87 -13.55 26.42 3.51
N GLY A 88 -13.38 27.07 4.68
CA GLY A 88 -13.87 26.55 5.95
C GLY A 88 -13.20 25.22 6.33
N SER A 89 -14.00 24.16 6.39
CA SER A 89 -13.58 22.79 6.66
C SER A 89 -13.59 21.90 5.41
N LYS A 90 -13.68 22.48 4.21
CA LYS A 90 -13.90 21.73 2.96
C LYS A 90 -12.82 21.99 1.92
N PHE A 91 -12.33 20.93 1.29
CA PHE A 91 -11.58 21.01 0.04
C PHE A 91 -12.53 20.87 -1.14
N TYR A 92 -12.27 21.64 -2.19
CA TYR A 92 -13.01 21.63 -3.43
C TYR A 92 -12.03 21.34 -4.56
N TYR A 93 -12.40 20.41 -5.44
CA TYR A 93 -11.61 20.00 -6.57
C TYR A 93 -12.48 20.01 -7.81
N ILE A 94 -12.07 20.76 -8.83
CA ILE A 94 -12.73 20.76 -10.14
C ILE A 94 -11.82 20.06 -11.13
N SER A 95 -12.40 19.13 -11.87
CA SER A 95 -11.77 18.62 -13.07
C SER A 95 -12.64 18.81 -14.31
N ASN A 96 -11.98 19.20 -15.41
CA ASN A 96 -12.62 19.33 -16.70
C ASN A 96 -12.59 17.95 -17.37
N LEU A 97 -13.76 17.31 -17.50
CA LEU A 97 -13.87 16.04 -18.19
C LEU A 97 -14.06 16.30 -19.68
N SER A 98 -13.12 15.79 -20.49
CA SER A 98 -13.21 15.80 -21.94
C SER A 98 -13.56 14.41 -22.47
N LEU A 99 -14.37 14.36 -23.54
CA LEU A 99 -14.71 13.13 -24.24
C LEU A 99 -13.84 13.00 -25.50
N VAL A 100 -12.81 12.14 -25.49
CA VAL A 100 -11.89 12.01 -26.63
C VAL A 100 -12.22 10.79 -27.47
N GLN A 101 -12.94 10.95 -28.60
CA GLN A 101 -13.23 9.83 -29.51
C GLN A 101 -12.19 9.70 -30.64
N ASP A 102 -11.52 8.54 -30.73
CA ASP A 102 -10.68 8.11 -31.87
C ASP A 102 -9.63 9.14 -32.36
N ASN A 103 -8.93 9.79 -31.44
CA ASN A 103 -7.95 10.86 -31.71
C ASN A 103 -8.53 12.11 -32.44
N SER A 104 -9.86 12.19 -32.57
CA SER A 104 -10.57 13.40 -33.00
C SER A 104 -11.18 14.07 -31.76
N TYR A 105 -10.82 15.34 -31.54
CA TYR A 105 -11.32 16.12 -30.41
C TYR A 105 -12.85 16.29 -30.53
N ALA A 106 -13.62 15.55 -29.73
CA ALA A 106 -15.06 15.76 -29.58
C ALA A 106 -15.28 16.64 -28.34
N PHE A 107 -15.71 17.88 -28.58
CA PHE A 107 -15.92 18.87 -27.53
C PHE A 107 -17.25 18.60 -26.84
N THR A 108 -17.19 17.96 -25.68
CA THR A 108 -18.22 18.09 -24.64
C THR A 108 -17.48 18.13 -23.31
N PHE A 109 -17.47 19.31 -22.68
CA PHE A 109 -16.89 19.50 -21.36
C PHE A 109 -17.97 19.22 -20.32
N VAL A 110 -17.74 18.21 -19.47
CA VAL A 110 -18.48 18.10 -18.21
C VAL A 110 -17.51 18.49 -17.11
N GLN A 111 -17.87 19.47 -16.30
CA GLN A 111 -17.05 19.80 -15.13
C GLN A 111 -17.49 18.94 -13.96
N ARG A 112 -16.54 18.20 -13.39
CA ARG A 112 -16.75 17.43 -12.17
C ARG A 112 -16.23 18.25 -10.99
N ILE A 113 -17.08 18.50 -10.01
CA ILE A 113 -16.77 19.26 -8.82
C ILE A 113 -16.90 18.32 -7.63
N GLN A 114 -15.79 18.10 -6.94
CA GLN A 114 -15.70 17.23 -5.77
C GLN A 114 -15.46 18.07 -4.54
N THR A 115 -16.27 17.86 -3.51
CA THR A 115 -16.18 18.56 -2.24
C THR A 115 -15.94 17.54 -1.15
N TYR A 116 -14.78 17.61 -0.50
CA TYR A 116 -14.42 16.79 0.65
C TYR A 116 -14.60 17.58 1.93
N ASP A 117 -15.55 17.16 2.77
CA ASP A 117 -15.84 17.79 4.05
C ASP A 117 -15.02 17.14 5.18
N CYS A 118 -14.10 17.91 5.78
CA CYS A 118 -13.20 17.42 6.82
C CYS A 118 -13.88 17.31 8.20
N ASN A 119 -15.10 17.82 8.36
CA ASN A 119 -15.90 17.59 9.57
C ASN A 119 -16.59 16.23 9.52
N THR A 120 -17.17 15.87 8.37
CA THR A 120 -18.00 14.66 8.21
C THR A 120 -17.27 13.51 7.52
N ASN A 121 -16.17 13.80 6.83
CA ASN A 121 -15.41 12.91 5.96
C ASN A 121 -16.25 12.38 4.80
N GLU A 122 -17.13 13.23 4.31
CA GLU A 122 -17.99 12.95 3.17
C GLU A 122 -17.41 13.59 1.91
N LEU A 123 -17.41 12.82 0.82
CA LEU A 123 -17.10 13.30 -0.52
C LEU A 123 -18.41 13.50 -1.27
N THR A 124 -18.68 14.74 -1.69
CA THR A 124 -19.82 15.06 -2.56
C THR A 124 -19.30 15.32 -3.96
N THR A 125 -19.92 14.72 -4.97
CA THR A 125 -19.56 14.95 -6.38
C THR A 125 -20.76 15.56 -7.11
N ASN A 126 -20.55 16.73 -7.70
CA ASN A 126 -21.49 17.43 -8.56
C ASN A 126 -20.96 17.48 -10.00
N PHE A 127 -21.85 17.32 -10.98
CA PHE A 127 -21.51 17.44 -12.39
C PHE A 127 -22.18 18.68 -12.98
N CYS A 128 -21.42 19.51 -13.68
CA CYS A 128 -21.90 20.66 -14.42
C CYS A 128 -21.73 20.38 -15.92
N ILE A 129 -22.85 20.30 -16.64
CA ILE A 129 -22.94 19.89 -18.06
C ILE A 129 -23.01 21.13 -18.97
N GLU A 130 -22.41 22.24 -18.55
CA GLU A 130 -22.35 23.46 -19.34
C GLU A 130 -21.08 23.46 -20.18
N ASP A 131 -21.17 23.95 -21.43
CA ASP A 131 -20.03 24.05 -22.36
C ASP A 131 -19.10 25.21 -21.96
N ILE A 132 -18.46 25.05 -20.81
CA ILE A 132 -17.53 26.01 -20.22
C ILE A 132 -16.27 25.28 -19.74
N VAL A 133 -15.13 25.97 -19.79
CA VAL A 133 -13.87 25.50 -19.20
C VAL A 133 -13.52 26.46 -18.07
N ALA A 134 -13.62 25.99 -16.83
CA ALA A 134 -13.29 26.80 -15.66
C ALA A 134 -11.79 27.10 -15.66
N ASP A 135 -11.45 28.38 -15.59
CA ASP A 135 -10.08 28.87 -15.42
C ASP A 135 -9.69 28.95 -13.94
N SER A 136 -10.66 29.18 -13.04
CA SER A 136 -10.46 29.13 -11.58
C SER A 136 -11.78 28.91 -10.84
N LEU A 137 -11.69 28.36 -9.63
CA LEU A 137 -12.78 28.22 -8.66
C LEU A 137 -12.50 29.12 -7.47
N ASN A 138 -13.53 29.86 -7.03
CA ASN A 138 -13.56 30.46 -5.72
C ASN A 138 -14.76 29.92 -4.93
N VAL A 139 -14.57 29.63 -3.65
CA VAL A 139 -15.67 29.31 -2.74
C VAL A 139 -15.73 30.35 -1.64
N SER A 140 -16.92 30.92 -1.40
CA SER A 140 -17.17 31.90 -0.34
C SER A 140 -18.49 31.62 0.37
N ASN A 141 -18.45 31.36 1.68
CA ASN A 141 -19.60 30.97 2.50
C ASN A 141 -20.45 29.84 1.88
N GLY A 142 -19.77 28.85 1.29
CA GLY A 142 -20.42 27.71 0.64
C GLY A 142 -20.99 27.98 -0.75
N LYS A 143 -20.87 29.20 -1.29
CA LYS A 143 -21.16 29.47 -2.69
C LYS A 143 -19.93 29.19 -3.54
N GLU A 144 -20.06 28.24 -4.46
CA GLU A 144 -19.04 27.88 -5.43
C GLU A 144 -19.17 28.80 -6.66
N VAL A 145 -18.11 29.53 -7.01
CA VAL A 145 -18.08 30.53 -8.09
C VAL A 145 -17.02 30.14 -9.10
N LEU A 146 -17.48 29.84 -10.32
CA LEU A 146 -16.65 29.46 -11.44
C LEU A 146 -16.30 30.68 -12.27
N PHE A 147 -15.01 30.89 -12.49
CA PHE A 147 -14.52 31.86 -13.47
C PHE A 147 -14.08 31.12 -14.71
N TYR A 148 -14.55 31.55 -15.87
CA TYR A 148 -14.27 30.89 -17.14
C TYR A 148 -14.23 31.90 -18.29
N ARG A 149 -13.60 31.49 -19.38
CA ARG A 149 -13.59 32.25 -20.64
C ARG A 149 -14.55 31.63 -21.64
N GLN A 150 -15.33 32.46 -22.30
CA GLN A 150 -16.24 32.04 -23.38
C GLN A 150 -16.01 32.92 -24.61
N ALA A 151 -15.89 32.29 -25.78
CA ALA A 151 -15.81 32.99 -27.05
C ALA A 151 -17.22 33.47 -27.47
N SER A 152 -17.38 34.77 -27.69
CA SER A 152 -18.60 35.40 -28.23
C SER A 152 -18.20 36.40 -29.30
N ASP A 153 -18.76 36.28 -30.51
CA ASP A 153 -18.57 37.26 -31.60
C ASP A 153 -17.10 37.51 -31.99
N GLY A 154 -16.24 36.49 -31.88
CA GLY A 154 -14.80 36.59 -32.19
C GLY A 154 -13.96 37.24 -31.09
N LEU A 155 -14.54 37.50 -29.91
CA LEU A 155 -13.84 37.98 -28.72
C LEU A 155 -13.98 36.97 -27.58
N THR A 156 -12.88 36.71 -26.86
CA THR A 156 -12.91 35.93 -25.62
C THR A 156 -13.34 36.84 -24.48
N LYS A 157 -14.43 36.51 -23.80
CA LYS A 157 -14.95 37.23 -22.64
C LYS A 157 -14.75 36.42 -21.37
N ASN A 158 -14.53 37.11 -20.26
CA ASN A 158 -14.36 36.52 -18.94
C ASN A 158 -15.69 36.55 -18.18
N TYR A 159 -16.16 35.39 -17.71
CA TYR A 159 -17.40 35.27 -16.95
C TYR A 159 -17.15 34.77 -15.53
N ALA A 160 -18.07 35.12 -14.63
CA ALA A 160 -18.18 34.54 -13.31
C ALA A 160 -19.61 34.02 -13.10
N SER A 161 -19.77 32.73 -12.82
CA SER A 161 -21.06 32.08 -12.57
C SER A 161 -21.06 31.42 -11.20
N ILE A 162 -22.19 31.46 -10.52
CA ILE A 162 -22.39 30.75 -9.25
C ILE A 162 -22.94 29.36 -9.57
N LEU A 163 -22.29 28.32 -9.07
CA LEU A 163 -22.80 26.96 -9.12
C LEU A 163 -23.85 26.77 -8.02
N LEU A 164 -24.99 26.24 -8.41
CA LEU A 164 -26.07 25.83 -7.53
C LEU A 164 -25.89 24.37 -7.09
N GLU A 165 -26.52 24.00 -5.99
CA GLU A 165 -26.45 22.62 -5.44
C GLU A 165 -26.90 21.54 -6.43
N ASP A 166 -27.75 21.88 -7.41
CA ASP A 166 -28.24 20.98 -8.46
C ASP A 166 -27.33 20.89 -9.70
N GLY A 167 -26.12 21.46 -9.61
CA GLY A 167 -25.12 21.48 -10.66
C GLY A 167 -25.37 22.54 -11.75
N LYS A 168 -26.43 23.35 -11.65
CA LYS A 168 -26.71 24.43 -12.61
C LYS A 168 -25.89 25.69 -12.31
N LEU A 169 -25.59 26.44 -13.36
CA LEU A 169 -24.96 27.76 -13.23
C LEU A 169 -26.00 28.87 -13.25
N LEU A 170 -25.95 29.75 -12.25
CA LEU A 170 -26.57 31.06 -12.37
C LEU A 170 -25.84 31.85 -13.44
N LYS A 171 -26.61 32.47 -14.35
CA LYS A 171 -26.11 33.18 -15.54
C LYS A 171 -24.86 34.01 -15.23
N GLY A 172 -23.79 33.70 -15.95
CA GLY A 172 -22.50 34.34 -15.78
C GLY A 172 -22.51 35.84 -16.03
N ILE A 173 -21.75 36.56 -15.22
CA ILE A 173 -21.55 38.01 -15.31
C ILE A 173 -20.28 38.25 -16.13
N ASP A 174 -20.38 39.02 -17.23
CA ASP A 174 -19.24 39.42 -18.07
C ASP A 174 -18.30 40.35 -17.31
N THR A 175 -17.39 39.79 -16.53
CA THR A 175 -16.45 40.52 -15.67
C THR A 175 -15.54 41.52 -16.40
N GLU A 176 -15.48 41.51 -17.73
CA GLU A 176 -14.64 42.40 -18.54
C GLU A 176 -15.41 43.62 -19.08
N ALA A 177 -16.68 43.44 -19.48
CA ALA A 177 -17.54 44.54 -19.92
C ALA A 177 -17.66 45.67 -18.88
N TYR A 178 -17.61 45.33 -17.59
CA TYR A 178 -17.83 46.28 -16.50
C TYR A 178 -16.62 47.13 -16.13
N ILE A 179 -15.40 46.60 -16.30
CA ILE A 179 -14.17 47.40 -16.16
C ILE A 179 -14.13 48.49 -17.24
N GLN A 180 -14.70 48.19 -18.41
CA GLN A 180 -14.70 49.09 -19.57
C GLN A 180 -15.82 50.14 -19.53
N SER A 181 -16.94 49.91 -18.84
CA SER A 181 -18.10 50.80 -18.87
C SER A 181 -18.04 51.99 -17.90
N ASP A 182 -17.29 51.90 -16.79
CA ASP A 182 -17.37 52.90 -15.69
C ASP A 182 -16.03 53.54 -15.24
N MET A 183 -14.87 53.26 -15.88
CA MET A 183 -13.59 53.88 -15.50
C MET A 183 -12.81 54.57 -16.64
N LEU A 184 -12.70 55.91 -16.47
CA LEU A 184 -11.56 56.82 -16.69
C LEU A 184 -10.77 56.77 -18.03
N ALA A 185 -11.09 57.75 -18.88
CA ALA A 185 -10.12 58.59 -19.62
C ALA A 185 -8.85 57.88 -20.19
N GLY A 186 -9.04 56.81 -20.96
CA GLY A 186 -8.01 56.27 -21.85
C GLY A 186 -6.99 55.31 -21.24
N ARG A 187 -7.18 54.82 -20.00
CA ARG A 187 -6.39 53.69 -19.48
C ARG A 187 -7.20 52.40 -19.55
N LYS A 188 -6.61 51.34 -20.13
CA LYS A 188 -7.16 49.98 -20.12
C LYS A 188 -6.37 49.14 -19.11
N PRO A 189 -6.72 49.16 -17.82
CA PRO A 189 -6.10 48.25 -16.87
C PRO A 189 -6.38 46.81 -17.31
N GLN A 190 -5.33 46.02 -17.50
CA GLN A 190 -5.47 44.60 -17.77
C GLN A 190 -5.81 43.89 -16.45
N ARG A 191 -6.67 42.88 -16.48
CA ARG A 191 -7.07 42.15 -15.26
C ARG A 191 -6.03 41.08 -14.93
N GLU A 192 -5.64 40.97 -13.66
CA GLU A 192 -4.78 39.86 -13.20
C GLU A 192 -5.62 38.77 -12.52
N MET A 193 -6.58 39.14 -11.67
CA MET A 193 -7.40 38.17 -10.92
C MET A 193 -8.72 38.79 -10.48
N THR A 194 -9.78 37.97 -10.36
CA THR A 194 -11.06 38.36 -9.75
C THR A 194 -11.45 37.32 -8.72
N VAL A 195 -11.97 37.77 -7.58
CA VAL A 195 -12.51 36.91 -6.53
C VAL A 195 -13.92 37.36 -6.16
N TYR A 196 -14.72 36.46 -5.58
CA TYR A 196 -16.05 36.76 -5.07
C TYR A 196 -16.04 36.82 -3.53
N GLU A 197 -16.68 37.85 -2.99
CA GLU A 197 -16.82 38.06 -1.55
C GLU A 197 -18.30 37.98 -1.18
N GLU A 198 -18.71 36.85 -0.61
CA GLU A 198 -20.12 36.58 -0.31
C GLU A 198 -20.65 37.49 0.80
N ALA A 199 -19.82 37.80 1.81
CA ALA A 199 -20.17 38.63 2.95
C ALA A 199 -20.77 39.99 2.55
N THR A 200 -20.43 40.50 1.36
CA THR A 200 -20.92 41.76 0.80
C THR A 200 -21.52 41.61 -0.60
N ASP A 201 -21.73 40.38 -1.08
CA ASP A 201 -22.25 40.00 -2.40
C ASP A 201 -21.61 40.78 -3.57
N ARG A 202 -20.27 40.77 -3.62
CA ARG A 202 -19.47 41.58 -4.57
C ARG A 202 -18.32 40.82 -5.22
N PHE A 203 -17.89 41.29 -6.38
CA PHE A 203 -16.64 40.87 -7.02
C PHE A 203 -15.55 41.89 -6.75
N ILE A 204 -14.36 41.39 -6.44
CA ILE A 204 -13.15 42.20 -6.23
C ILE A 204 -12.14 41.81 -7.30
N SER A 205 -11.81 42.74 -8.19
CA SER A 205 -10.86 42.52 -9.28
C SER A 205 -9.57 43.28 -9.03
N VAL A 206 -8.44 42.58 -9.18
CA VAL A 206 -7.10 43.14 -9.10
C VAL A 206 -6.55 43.35 -10.50
N CYS A 207 -6.09 44.56 -10.78
CA CYS A 207 -5.67 45.01 -12.10
C CYS A 207 -4.14 45.20 -12.20
N THR A 208 -3.64 45.12 -13.42
CA THR A 208 -2.26 45.39 -13.81
C THR A 208 -1.94 46.85 -13.55
N GLY A 209 -1.19 47.11 -12.47
CA GLY A 209 -0.98 48.45 -11.92
C GLY A 209 -1.25 48.56 -10.42
N GLY A 210 -1.84 47.51 -9.82
CA GLY A 210 -2.15 47.43 -8.40
C GLY A 210 -3.45 48.14 -8.03
N GLU A 211 -4.28 48.53 -9.01
CA GLU A 211 -5.65 48.97 -8.74
C GLU A 211 -6.51 47.79 -8.28
N ILE A 212 -7.42 48.05 -7.33
CA ILE A 212 -8.49 47.11 -6.96
C ILE A 212 -9.83 47.74 -7.32
N VAL A 213 -10.67 46.97 -8.01
CA VAL A 213 -12.00 47.36 -8.46
C VAL A 213 -13.03 46.51 -7.73
N LEU A 214 -13.99 47.16 -7.07
CA LEU A 214 -15.07 46.51 -6.35
C LEU A 214 -16.37 46.72 -7.12
N THR A 215 -17.04 45.62 -7.47
CA THR A 215 -18.30 45.64 -8.22
C THR A 215 -19.36 44.80 -7.52
N ASN A 216 -20.63 45.20 -7.56
CA ASN A 216 -21.69 44.34 -7.02
C ASN A 216 -21.91 43.09 -7.88
N ARG A 217 -22.77 42.17 -7.45
CA ARG A 217 -23.18 41.00 -8.23
C ARG A 217 -23.89 41.28 -9.58
N LEU A 218 -24.14 42.53 -9.95
CA LEU A 218 -24.65 42.91 -11.27
C LEU A 218 -23.54 43.53 -12.14
N GLY A 219 -22.31 43.60 -11.62
CA GLY A 219 -21.17 44.21 -12.30
C GLY A 219 -21.10 45.73 -12.15
N HIS A 220 -21.98 46.38 -11.39
CA HIS A 220 -21.91 47.84 -11.21
C HIS A 220 -20.74 48.21 -10.31
N LEU A 221 -19.96 49.21 -10.71
CA LEU A 221 -18.85 49.74 -9.92
C LEU A 221 -19.36 50.30 -8.59
N LEU A 222 -18.83 49.77 -7.49
CA LEU A 222 -19.09 50.24 -6.13
C LEU A 222 -17.99 51.17 -5.64
N SER A 223 -16.73 50.79 -5.90
CA SER A 223 -15.55 51.52 -5.48
C SER A 223 -14.33 51.09 -6.27
N PHE A 224 -13.31 51.92 -6.29
CA PHE A 224 -11.99 51.56 -6.80
C PHE A 224 -10.89 52.21 -5.97
N THR A 225 -9.76 51.52 -5.81
CA THR A 225 -8.54 52.09 -5.26
C THR A 225 -7.54 52.35 -6.37
N LEU A 226 -6.96 53.54 -6.37
CA LEU A 226 -5.83 53.85 -7.25
C LEU A 226 -4.60 53.08 -6.76
N GLY A 227 -4.01 52.28 -7.65
CA GLY A 227 -2.73 51.63 -7.42
C GLY A 227 -1.65 52.67 -7.15
N LYS A 228 -0.80 52.41 -6.15
CA LYS A 228 0.42 53.19 -5.96
C LYS A 228 1.46 52.67 -6.97
N LYS A 229 2.13 53.58 -7.68
CA LYS A 229 3.16 53.20 -8.67
C LYS A 229 4.23 52.33 -7.99
N GLY A 230 4.47 51.13 -8.53
CA GLY A 230 5.45 50.19 -7.99
C GLY A 230 4.95 49.32 -6.83
N VAL A 231 3.64 49.34 -6.54
CA VAL A 231 3.01 48.44 -5.57
C VAL A 231 2.23 47.36 -6.31
N THR A 232 2.56 46.11 -6.05
CA THR A 232 1.79 44.96 -6.53
C THR A 232 0.82 44.53 -5.45
N GLN A 233 -0.47 44.42 -5.78
CA GLN A 233 -1.50 43.94 -4.87
C GLN A 233 -1.98 42.57 -5.35
N LYS A 234 -2.28 41.65 -4.44
CA LYS A 234 -2.83 40.32 -4.77
C LYS A 234 -3.78 39.85 -3.67
N PRO A 235 -4.87 39.13 -3.99
CA PRO A 235 -5.62 38.41 -2.95
C PRO A 235 -4.72 37.33 -2.36
N LEU A 236 -4.88 37.05 -1.07
CA LEU A 236 -4.07 36.09 -0.34
C LEU A 236 -4.91 34.90 0.11
N PHE A 237 -5.96 35.14 0.91
CA PHE A 237 -6.88 34.11 1.36
C PHE A 237 -8.20 34.74 1.83
N GLN A 238 -9.22 33.90 2.01
CA GLN A 238 -10.52 34.31 2.52
C GLN A 238 -10.72 33.82 3.96
N THR A 239 -11.25 34.69 4.81
CA THR A 239 -11.64 34.36 6.19
C THR A 239 -12.85 33.42 6.22
N ARG A 240 -13.11 32.76 7.36
CA ARG A 240 -14.30 31.89 7.54
C ARG A 240 -15.62 32.65 7.38
N SER A 241 -15.59 33.97 7.59
CA SER A 241 -16.75 34.86 7.38
C SER A 241 -16.97 35.27 5.92
N GLY A 242 -16.07 34.89 5.00
CA GLY A 242 -16.14 35.24 3.59
C GLY A 242 -15.45 36.55 3.22
N VAL A 243 -14.76 37.24 4.14
CA VAL A 243 -13.98 38.46 3.85
C VAL A 243 -12.62 38.13 3.26
N TRP A 244 -12.19 38.82 2.20
CA TRP A 244 -10.90 38.62 1.56
C TRP A 244 -9.76 39.43 2.19
N ILE A 245 -8.63 38.78 2.41
CA ILE A 245 -7.37 39.41 2.79
C ILE A 245 -6.47 39.58 1.57
N PHE A 246 -5.88 40.76 1.44
CA PHE A 246 -4.99 41.16 0.36
C PHE A 246 -3.59 41.43 0.87
N LYS A 247 -2.61 41.23 -0.02
CA LYS A 247 -1.20 41.58 0.19
C LYS A 247 -0.81 42.66 -0.80
N ALA A 248 -0.39 43.82 -0.30
CA ALA A 248 0.32 44.85 -1.07
C ALA A 248 1.83 44.73 -0.82
N ILE A 249 2.62 44.73 -1.89
CA ILE A 249 4.08 44.62 -1.85
C ILE A 249 4.68 45.94 -2.30
N TYR A 250 5.46 46.58 -1.41
CA TYR A 250 6.13 47.85 -1.66
C TYR A 250 7.60 47.65 -2.05
N SER A 251 8.22 48.67 -2.65
CA SER A 251 9.66 48.66 -2.95
C SER A 251 10.47 48.56 -1.66
N GLY A 252 11.28 47.50 -1.50
CA GLY A 252 12.17 47.32 -0.34
C GLY A 252 11.79 46.20 0.65
N ASN A 253 11.04 45.17 0.22
CA ASN A 253 10.57 44.04 1.05
C ASN A 253 9.55 44.40 2.16
N GLU A 254 9.01 45.61 2.16
CA GLU A 254 7.86 45.96 2.99
C GLU A 254 6.56 45.46 2.34
N VAL A 255 5.66 44.96 3.18
CA VAL A 255 4.33 44.49 2.78
C VAL A 255 3.27 45.08 3.67
N GLU A 256 2.07 45.18 3.13
CA GLU A 256 0.86 45.48 3.87
C GLU A 256 -0.16 44.37 3.63
N TYR A 257 -0.69 43.81 4.70
CA TYR A 257 -1.84 42.91 4.67
C TYR A 257 -3.08 43.71 5.08
N PHE A 258 -4.13 43.68 4.28
CA PHE A 258 -5.33 44.48 4.49
C PHE A 258 -6.58 43.77 3.97
N TYR A 259 -7.74 44.19 4.43
CA TYR A 259 -9.06 43.77 3.91
C TYR A 259 -9.91 45.00 3.64
N PHE A 260 -11.08 44.82 3.02
CA PHE A 260 -12.03 45.92 2.82
C PHE A 260 -13.17 45.83 3.82
N ASP A 261 -13.29 46.84 4.68
CA ASP A 261 -14.51 47.09 5.46
C ASP A 261 -15.37 48.09 4.70
N ASP A 262 -16.56 47.66 4.29
CA ASP A 262 -17.37 48.34 3.28
C ASP A 262 -16.49 48.64 2.04
N TYR A 263 -16.24 49.90 1.68
CA TYR A 263 -15.42 50.26 0.52
C TYR A 263 -14.00 50.74 0.87
N LYS A 264 -13.58 50.62 2.13
CA LYS A 264 -12.32 51.19 2.62
C LYS A 264 -11.33 50.10 3.00
N PRO A 265 -10.06 50.19 2.56
CA PRO A 265 -9.03 49.26 2.99
C PRO A 265 -8.70 49.50 4.47
N ILE A 266 -8.69 48.42 5.26
CA ILE A 266 -8.29 48.38 6.66
C ILE A 266 -7.02 47.53 6.77
N THR A 267 -5.94 48.15 7.24
CA THR A 267 -4.64 47.50 7.42
C THR A 267 -4.65 46.57 8.63
N LEU A 268 -4.33 45.29 8.41
CA LEU A 268 -4.08 44.29 9.45
C LEU A 268 -2.62 44.32 9.92
N TYR A 269 -1.70 44.55 8.99
CA TYR A 269 -0.27 44.60 9.27
C TYR A 269 0.44 45.40 8.19
N ALA A 270 1.40 46.23 8.58
CA ALA A 270 2.36 46.86 7.69
C ALA A 270 3.77 46.72 8.28
N GLY A 271 4.71 46.20 7.49
CA GLY A 271 6.07 45.95 7.95
C GLY A 271 6.85 44.99 7.05
N PRO A 272 7.90 44.33 7.56
CA PRO A 272 8.66 43.33 6.82
C PRO A 272 7.81 42.20 6.25
N ASN A 273 8.16 41.71 5.06
CA ASN A 273 7.49 40.57 4.44
C ASN A 273 7.48 39.34 5.35
N LEU A 274 6.29 38.88 5.72
CA LEU A 274 6.10 37.68 6.55
C LEU A 274 6.24 36.38 5.73
N TYR A 275 6.45 36.49 4.42
CA TYR A 275 6.55 35.37 3.48
C TYR A 275 5.35 34.42 3.54
N ILE A 276 4.15 34.96 3.77
CA ILE A 276 2.91 34.18 3.77
C ILE A 276 2.67 33.58 2.38
N GLY A 277 2.56 32.24 2.33
CA GLY A 277 2.06 31.46 1.19
C GLY A 277 0.55 31.26 1.32
N ASN A 278 0.12 30.01 1.51
CA ASN A 278 -1.28 29.68 1.75
C ASN A 278 -1.64 29.95 3.22
N ALA A 279 -2.88 30.42 3.45
CA ALA A 279 -3.34 30.83 4.76
C ALA A 279 -4.84 30.55 4.95
N ILE A 280 -5.23 30.31 6.20
CA ILE A 280 -6.62 30.09 6.64
C ILE A 280 -6.88 30.79 7.97
N GLU A 281 -8.14 30.99 8.30
CA GLU A 281 -8.57 31.45 9.63
C GLU A 281 -8.98 30.26 10.50
N ASP A 282 -8.46 30.18 11.73
CA ASP A 282 -8.86 29.18 12.72
C ASP A 282 -10.14 29.56 13.49
N ASN A 283 -10.64 28.64 14.32
CA ASN A 283 -11.90 28.84 15.05
C ASN A 283 -11.87 30.01 16.06
N ASP A 284 -10.67 30.46 16.43
CA ASP A 284 -10.45 31.55 17.38
C ASP A 284 -10.20 32.91 16.67
N GLY A 285 -10.20 32.92 15.33
CA GLY A 285 -9.93 34.10 14.51
C GLY A 285 -8.44 34.41 14.35
N ASN A 286 -7.55 33.45 14.59
CA ASN A 286 -6.13 33.56 14.25
C ASN A 286 -5.90 33.16 12.79
N ILE A 287 -4.85 33.71 12.19
CA ILE A 287 -4.43 33.33 10.84
C ILE A 287 -3.39 32.22 10.96
N ILE A 288 -3.67 31.04 10.39
CA ILE A 288 -2.67 30.00 10.21
C ILE A 288 -2.13 30.12 8.79
N TYR A 289 -0.81 30.17 8.62
CA TYR A 289 -0.20 30.27 7.30
C TYR A 289 1.08 29.45 7.15
N ARG A 290 1.37 29.03 5.92
CA ARG A 290 2.67 28.47 5.56
C ARG A 290 3.65 29.58 5.20
N LYS A 291 4.89 29.47 5.69
CA LYS A 291 5.99 30.37 5.32
C LYS A 291 6.67 29.91 4.01
N ILE A 292 6.66 30.75 2.98
CA ILE A 292 7.24 30.47 1.65
C ILE A 292 8.74 30.20 1.77
N GLY A 293 9.19 29.14 1.08
CA GLY A 293 10.60 28.71 1.06
C GLY A 293 10.99 27.86 2.27
N GLU A 294 10.10 27.72 3.24
CA GLU A 294 10.25 26.90 4.44
C GLU A 294 9.10 25.88 4.51
N GLY A 295 9.21 24.92 5.42
CA GLY A 295 8.15 23.97 5.72
C GLY A 295 7.36 24.32 6.98
N ASP A 296 7.52 25.54 7.50
CA ASP A 296 6.91 25.98 8.75
C ASP A 296 5.48 26.47 8.53
N PHE A 297 4.59 26.04 9.42
CA PHE A 297 3.23 26.52 9.57
C PHE A 297 3.13 27.36 10.84
N ILE A 298 2.65 28.59 10.69
CA ILE A 298 2.66 29.60 11.74
C ILE A 298 1.21 29.98 12.07
N ARG A 299 0.85 29.96 13.35
CA ARG A 299 -0.37 30.60 13.85
C ARG A 299 -0.05 32.03 14.26
N TRP A 300 -0.76 33.00 13.68
CA TRP A 300 -0.64 34.42 13.95
C TRP A 300 -1.91 34.95 14.60
N ASN A 301 -1.78 35.37 15.85
CA ASN A 301 -2.81 36.13 16.54
C ASN A 301 -2.79 37.57 16.03
N VAL A 302 -3.77 37.92 15.20
CA VAL A 302 -3.85 39.25 14.58
C VAL A 302 -4.14 40.38 15.58
N LYS A 303 -4.70 40.06 16.76
CA LYS A 303 -5.02 41.05 17.80
C LYS A 303 -3.79 41.40 18.64
N THR A 304 -2.97 40.42 19.00
CA THR A 304 -1.77 40.62 19.83
C THR A 304 -0.50 40.83 19.00
N GLY A 305 -0.49 40.36 17.76
CA GLY A 305 0.68 40.32 16.88
C GLY A 305 1.60 39.13 17.12
N GLU A 306 1.29 38.25 18.08
CA GLU A 306 2.07 37.07 18.42
C GLU A 306 2.02 36.01 17.31
N ARG A 307 3.16 35.35 17.08
CA ARG A 307 3.31 34.31 16.05
C ARG A 307 3.99 33.09 16.66
N GLU A 308 3.39 31.92 16.51
CA GLU A 308 3.94 30.64 16.98
C GLU A 308 4.04 29.65 15.82
N ILE A 309 5.13 28.87 15.79
CA ILE A 309 5.25 27.74 14.86
C ILE A 309 4.43 26.60 15.45
N ILE A 310 3.46 26.09 14.68
CA ILE A 310 2.58 24.99 15.12
C ILE A 310 3.02 23.63 14.54
N CYS A 311 3.72 23.62 13.39
CA CYS A 311 4.38 22.45 12.83
C CYS A 311 5.40 22.84 11.74
N SER A 312 6.33 21.92 11.42
CA SER A 312 7.42 22.11 10.44
C SER A 312 7.63 20.85 9.59
N PHE A 313 7.91 21.02 8.30
CA PHE A 313 8.15 19.94 7.33
C PHE A 313 9.40 20.15 6.48
N GLU A 314 9.79 19.11 5.75
CA GLU A 314 10.71 19.25 4.63
C GLU A 314 10.06 20.18 3.58
N PRO A 315 10.66 21.34 3.24
CA PRO A 315 10.04 22.36 2.38
C PRO A 315 9.57 21.84 1.02
N ARG A 316 10.20 20.78 0.50
CA ARG A 316 9.84 20.17 -0.78
C ARG A 316 8.48 19.46 -0.77
N LEU A 317 8.05 18.94 0.38
CA LEU A 317 6.81 18.17 0.50
C LEU A 317 5.56 19.05 0.60
N VAL A 318 5.72 20.33 0.94
CA VAL A 318 4.61 21.26 1.20
C VAL A 318 4.65 22.48 0.28
N ARG A 319 5.31 22.35 -0.87
CA ARG A 319 5.57 23.49 -1.77
C ARG A 319 4.28 24.11 -2.31
N ASP A 320 3.30 23.27 -2.63
CA ASP A 320 2.03 23.62 -3.28
C ASP A 320 0.87 23.03 -2.46
N ALA A 321 0.71 23.51 -1.22
CA ALA A 321 -0.13 22.90 -0.19
C ALA A 321 -1.42 23.69 0.09
N ASP A 322 -2.60 23.13 -0.17
CA ASP A 322 -3.87 23.68 0.32
C ASP A 322 -4.11 23.30 1.78
N MET A 323 -4.92 24.10 2.48
CA MET A 323 -5.14 23.92 3.91
C MET A 323 -6.60 24.17 4.28
N VAL A 324 -7.15 23.37 5.20
CA VAL A 324 -8.42 23.67 5.90
C VAL A 324 -8.31 23.32 7.37
N ILE A 325 -9.23 23.83 8.18
CA ILE A 325 -9.32 23.47 9.59
C ILE A 325 -10.74 23.00 9.90
N ASN A 326 -10.85 21.84 10.52
CA ASN A 326 -12.15 21.29 10.92
C ASN A 326 -12.65 21.97 12.22
N ASP A 327 -13.89 21.71 12.61
CA ASP A 327 -14.49 22.30 13.81
C ASP A 327 -13.86 21.81 15.12
N SER A 328 -13.12 20.70 15.08
CA SER A 328 -12.31 20.20 16.20
C SER A 328 -10.97 20.92 16.34
N GLY A 329 -10.59 21.77 15.38
CA GLY A 329 -9.32 22.47 15.35
C GLY A 329 -8.16 21.66 14.74
N ASP A 330 -8.46 20.55 14.06
CA ASP A 330 -7.48 19.77 13.33
C ASP A 330 -7.17 20.46 11.98
N LEU A 331 -5.89 20.68 11.69
CA LEU A 331 -5.41 21.31 10.45
C LEU A 331 -5.20 20.23 9.38
N TYR A 332 -5.96 20.30 8.29
CA TYR A 332 -5.78 19.44 7.13
C TYR A 332 -4.90 20.15 6.11
N VAL A 333 -3.92 19.46 5.54
CA VAL A 333 -2.97 19.96 4.55
C VAL A 333 -2.97 19.03 3.34
N TYR A 334 -3.27 19.56 2.16
CA TYR A 334 -3.36 18.82 0.90
C TYR A 334 -2.21 19.19 -0.05
N THR A 335 -1.41 18.22 -0.50
CA THR A 335 -0.20 18.42 -1.34
C THR A 335 -0.04 17.30 -2.36
N ASP A 336 0.08 17.58 -3.66
CA ASP A 336 0.44 16.57 -4.69
C ASP A 336 -0.36 15.25 -4.58
N ASN A 337 -1.68 15.34 -4.32
CA ASN A 337 -2.58 14.22 -4.03
C ASN A 337 -2.39 13.53 -2.67
N ASP A 338 -1.77 14.16 -1.68
CA ASP A 338 -1.59 13.67 -0.30
C ASP A 338 -2.36 14.58 0.66
N LEU A 339 -3.24 14.03 1.49
CA LEU A 339 -3.98 14.75 2.52
C LEU A 339 -3.45 14.37 3.91
N ARG A 340 -3.03 15.38 4.68
CA ARG A 340 -2.46 15.25 6.02
C ARG A 340 -3.30 15.95 7.08
N ILE A 341 -3.45 15.38 8.27
CA ILE A 341 -4.35 15.93 9.33
C ILE A 341 -3.56 16.22 10.60
N PHE A 342 -3.58 17.43 11.16
CA PHE A 342 -2.78 17.78 12.33
C PHE A 342 -3.66 18.23 13.51
N SER A 343 -3.68 17.43 14.57
CA SER A 343 -4.44 17.73 15.78
C SER A 343 -3.57 18.38 16.86
N LYS A 344 -4.18 19.20 17.74
CA LYS A 344 -3.50 19.84 18.89
C LYS A 344 -2.80 18.79 19.78
N GLU A 345 -1.56 19.09 20.19
CA GLU A 345 -0.56 18.24 20.89
C GLU A 345 -1.06 16.90 21.48
N VAL A 346 -0.52 15.79 20.99
CA VAL A 346 -0.66 14.46 21.60
C VAL A 346 0.49 14.25 22.59
N LYS A 347 0.18 13.83 23.83
CA LYS A 347 1.20 13.36 24.78
C LYS A 347 1.97 12.20 24.15
N THR A 348 3.26 12.37 23.95
CA THR A 348 4.12 11.30 23.43
C THR A 348 4.24 10.14 24.43
N ARG A 349 3.99 8.92 23.97
CA ARG A 349 4.23 7.66 24.67
C ARG A 349 5.30 6.88 23.91
N THR A 350 6.43 6.68 24.56
CA THR A 350 7.55 5.92 24.01
C THR A 350 7.36 4.43 24.33
N ILE A 351 7.49 3.59 23.31
CA ILE A 351 7.57 2.14 23.37
C ILE A 351 9.04 1.73 23.30
N TYR A 352 9.53 1.05 24.33
CA TYR A 352 10.93 0.62 24.39
C TYR A 352 11.11 -0.76 23.76
N VAL A 353 11.81 -0.82 22.63
CA VAL A 353 12.07 -2.04 21.86
C VAL A 353 13.48 -2.53 22.13
N GLN A 354 13.67 -3.80 22.49
CA GLN A 354 15.01 -4.36 22.63
C GLN A 354 15.74 -4.36 21.27
N GLN A 355 16.93 -3.76 21.24
CA GLN A 355 17.82 -3.83 20.08
C GLN A 355 18.41 -5.25 19.95
N PHE A 356 18.28 -5.84 18.76
CA PHE A 356 18.85 -7.14 18.43
C PHE A 356 19.69 -7.05 17.14
N ALA A 357 20.72 -7.89 17.01
CA ALA A 357 21.71 -7.79 15.93
C ALA A 357 21.12 -8.08 14.55
N ASN A 358 20.19 -9.03 14.46
CA ASN A 358 19.49 -9.37 13.21
C ASN A 358 18.03 -8.94 13.36
N ARG A 359 17.69 -7.77 12.85
CA ARG A 359 16.34 -7.19 12.98
C ARG A 359 15.42 -7.74 11.89
N ASP A 360 14.15 -7.77 12.20
CA ASP A 360 13.12 -8.04 11.20
C ASP A 360 12.76 -6.73 10.51
N HIS A 361 13.29 -6.52 9.31
CA HIS A 361 13.10 -5.27 8.57
C HIS A 361 11.64 -4.96 8.27
N ASN A 362 10.77 -5.98 8.23
CA ASN A 362 9.34 -5.77 8.02
C ASN A 362 8.69 -5.23 9.29
N ILE A 363 9.13 -5.69 10.49
CA ILE A 363 8.60 -5.14 11.74
C ILE A 363 9.12 -3.71 11.93
N GLU A 364 10.37 -3.43 11.57
CA GLU A 364 10.89 -2.07 11.62
C GLU A 364 10.16 -1.13 10.65
N ARG A 365 9.84 -1.60 9.45
CA ARG A 365 9.02 -0.87 8.49
C ARG A 365 7.62 -0.63 9.07
N ALA A 366 6.97 -1.67 9.59
CA ALA A 366 5.65 -1.56 10.20
C ALA A 366 5.67 -0.63 11.42
N MET A 367 6.73 -0.61 12.23
CA MET A 367 6.88 0.34 13.34
C MET A 367 6.94 1.78 12.82
N LYS A 368 7.72 2.05 11.76
CA LYS A 368 7.78 3.39 11.16
C LYS A 368 6.47 3.82 10.52
N GLU A 369 5.82 2.91 9.78
CA GLU A 369 4.48 3.13 9.22
C GLU A 369 3.46 3.35 10.34
N TYR A 370 3.58 2.63 11.45
CA TYR A 370 2.74 2.81 12.63
C TYR A 370 3.00 4.15 13.32
N GLU A 371 4.25 4.57 13.52
CA GLU A 371 4.59 5.93 14.04
C GLU A 371 4.03 7.04 13.14
N GLN A 372 4.09 6.84 11.82
CA GLN A 372 3.52 7.76 10.83
C GLN A 372 1.99 7.82 10.91
N THR A 373 1.34 6.76 11.39
CA THR A 373 -0.12 6.67 11.47
C THR A 373 -0.68 6.81 12.89
N HIS A 374 0.17 6.83 13.92
CA HIS A 374 -0.19 6.90 15.35
C HIS A 374 0.62 7.99 16.07
N PRO A 375 0.25 9.26 15.87
CA PRO A 375 1.03 10.41 16.31
C PRO A 375 1.00 10.54 17.83
N GLY A 376 2.15 10.84 18.42
CA GLY A 376 2.36 10.70 19.86
C GLY A 376 2.77 9.28 20.28
N VAL A 377 3.01 8.35 19.35
CA VAL A 377 3.71 7.09 19.62
C VAL A 377 5.12 7.17 19.03
N THR A 378 6.10 6.61 19.73
CA THR A 378 7.48 6.48 19.22
C THR A 378 8.08 5.16 19.71
N PHE A 379 8.76 4.43 18.84
CA PHE A 379 9.53 3.24 19.17
C PHE A 379 11.01 3.61 19.36
N GLU A 380 11.53 3.42 20.57
CA GLU A 380 12.94 3.65 20.87
C GLU A 380 13.67 2.34 21.14
N TYR A 381 14.81 2.17 20.49
CA TYR A 381 15.61 0.97 20.65
C TYR A 381 16.50 1.05 21.90
N VAL A 382 16.29 0.12 22.82
CA VAL A 382 17.11 -0.07 24.00
C VAL A 382 18.20 -1.07 23.72
N LYS A 383 19.46 -0.62 23.77
CA LYS A 383 20.62 -1.50 23.63
C LYS A 383 20.81 -2.31 24.91
N ILE A 384 20.47 -3.60 24.86
CA ILE A 384 20.92 -4.56 25.86
C ILE A 384 22.29 -5.02 25.41
N ASN A 385 23.33 -4.73 26.20
CA ASN A 385 24.73 -5.02 25.85
C ASN A 385 24.87 -6.46 25.32
N SER A 386 25.18 -6.56 24.03
CA SER A 386 25.13 -7.79 23.22
C SER A 386 26.45 -8.56 23.22
N GLU A 387 27.40 -8.16 24.05
CA GLU A 387 28.66 -8.89 24.26
C GLU A 387 28.42 -9.98 25.31
N GLY A 388 28.66 -11.24 24.92
CA GLY A 388 28.45 -12.43 25.74
C GLY A 388 27.85 -13.61 24.96
N GLU A 389 27.92 -14.80 25.56
CA GLU A 389 27.30 -16.01 25.01
C GLU A 389 25.76 -15.88 24.97
N ARG A 390 25.09 -16.70 24.15
CA ARG A 390 23.65 -16.61 23.91
C ARG A 390 22.81 -16.66 25.21
N GLU A 391 23.17 -17.54 26.15
CA GLU A 391 22.46 -17.69 27.44
C GLU A 391 22.58 -16.43 28.32
N GLU A 392 23.76 -15.82 28.38
CA GLU A 392 23.99 -14.58 29.12
C GLU A 392 23.15 -13.43 28.53
N ARG A 393 23.07 -13.35 27.20
CA ARG A 393 22.20 -12.39 26.50
C ARG A 393 20.72 -12.61 26.82
N ALA A 394 20.27 -13.86 26.84
CA ALA A 394 18.90 -14.21 27.20
C ALA A 394 18.58 -13.78 28.65
N GLN A 395 19.46 -14.08 29.61
CA GLN A 395 19.27 -13.70 31.00
C GLN A 395 19.22 -12.18 31.21
N LYS A 396 20.06 -11.41 30.50
CA LYS A 396 20.03 -9.93 30.53
C LYS A 396 18.71 -9.38 29.96
N SER A 397 18.21 -9.97 28.87
CA SER A 397 16.91 -9.60 28.30
C SER A 397 15.75 -9.90 29.26
N ILE A 398 15.70 -11.11 29.85
CA ILE A 398 14.72 -11.49 30.87
C ILE A 398 14.70 -10.48 32.03
N ASN A 399 15.88 -10.11 32.54
CA ASN A 399 15.98 -9.14 33.63
C ASN A 399 15.46 -7.75 33.22
N SER A 400 15.74 -7.32 31.99
CA SER A 400 15.30 -6.01 31.45
C SER A 400 13.78 -5.96 31.26
N MET A 401 13.17 -7.05 30.76
CA MET A 401 11.71 -7.19 30.66
C MET A 401 11.06 -7.18 32.05
N LYS A 402 11.60 -7.93 33.01
CA LYS A 402 11.08 -7.94 34.40
C LYS A 402 11.20 -6.59 35.10
N ALA A 403 12.23 -5.80 34.78
CA ALA A 403 12.41 -4.45 35.30
C ALA A 403 11.48 -3.40 34.64
N GLY A 404 10.81 -3.74 33.53
CA GLY A 404 9.99 -2.80 32.75
C GLY A 404 10.82 -1.81 31.93
N ALA A 405 12.09 -2.12 31.66
CA ALA A 405 12.96 -1.31 30.80
C ALA A 405 12.75 -1.59 29.30
N VAL A 406 12.04 -2.68 28.98
CA VAL A 406 11.72 -3.12 27.61
C VAL A 406 10.25 -3.46 27.57
N ASP A 407 9.55 -2.88 26.61
CA ASP A 407 8.15 -3.14 26.32
C ASP A 407 7.98 -4.29 25.32
N ILE A 408 8.82 -4.32 24.28
CA ILE A 408 8.80 -5.31 23.20
C ILE A 408 10.20 -5.89 23.00
N ALA A 409 10.31 -7.20 22.85
CA ALA A 409 11.58 -7.89 22.60
C ALA A 409 11.54 -8.82 21.39
N PHE A 410 12.63 -8.86 20.63
CA PHE A 410 12.88 -9.89 19.62
C PHE A 410 13.67 -11.04 20.25
N LEU A 411 13.12 -12.24 20.20
CA LEU A 411 13.71 -13.43 20.80
C LEU A 411 14.14 -14.44 19.73
N ASP A 412 15.28 -15.09 19.96
CA ASP A 412 15.66 -16.30 19.24
C ASP A 412 14.78 -17.47 19.71
N ASN A 413 14.30 -18.29 18.77
CA ASN A 413 13.48 -19.46 19.09
C ASN A 413 14.15 -20.40 20.10
N GLU A 414 15.46 -20.63 19.99
CA GLU A 414 16.22 -21.54 20.84
C GLU A 414 16.18 -21.15 22.34
N THR A 415 16.09 -19.85 22.64
CA THR A 415 16.03 -19.35 24.03
C THR A 415 14.62 -19.08 24.51
N PHE A 416 13.61 -19.19 23.65
CA PHE A 416 12.23 -18.80 23.97
C PHE A 416 11.69 -19.50 25.22
N SER A 417 12.04 -20.78 25.41
CA SER A 417 11.59 -21.55 26.58
C SER A 417 12.06 -20.97 27.92
N ASP A 418 13.20 -20.27 27.94
CA ASP A 418 13.75 -19.66 29.16
C ASP A 418 12.91 -18.44 29.58
N TYR A 419 12.41 -17.67 28.61
CA TYR A 419 11.52 -16.54 28.87
C TYR A 419 10.14 -16.98 29.36
N VAL A 420 9.63 -18.10 28.82
CA VAL A 420 8.37 -18.73 29.28
C VAL A 420 8.54 -19.22 30.72
N LYS A 421 9.61 -19.98 31.02
CA LYS A 421 9.93 -20.43 32.39
C LYS A 421 10.11 -19.26 33.36
N ALA A 422 10.66 -18.14 32.88
CA ALA A 422 10.85 -16.94 33.68
C ALA A 422 9.56 -16.13 33.92
N ASP A 423 8.44 -16.45 33.26
CA ASP A 423 7.14 -15.76 33.34
C ASP A 423 7.26 -14.23 33.09
N CYS A 424 8.06 -13.85 32.09
CA CYS A 424 8.29 -12.43 31.73
C CYS A 424 7.52 -11.97 30.48
N ILE A 425 6.87 -12.90 29.78
CA ILE A 425 6.12 -12.65 28.56
C ILE A 425 4.63 -12.46 28.87
N ARG A 426 4.00 -11.48 28.22
CA ARG A 426 2.56 -11.24 28.29
C ARG A 426 1.79 -12.20 27.37
N ASP A 427 0.65 -12.65 27.84
CA ASP A 427 -0.37 -13.31 27.00
C ASP A 427 -1.04 -12.26 26.10
N ILE A 428 -0.97 -12.48 24.78
CA ILE A 428 -1.50 -11.59 23.76
C ILE A 428 -2.73 -12.17 23.05
N SER A 429 -3.37 -13.18 23.65
CA SER A 429 -4.52 -13.86 23.04
C SER A 429 -5.75 -12.97 22.86
N ASP A 430 -5.86 -11.87 23.62
CA ASP A 430 -6.94 -10.88 23.59
C ASP A 430 -6.84 -9.91 22.39
N ILE A 431 -5.72 -9.93 21.67
CA ILE A 431 -5.53 -9.17 20.43
C ILE A 431 -6.41 -9.74 19.31
N TYR A 432 -6.69 -11.05 19.35
CA TYR A 432 -7.32 -11.79 18.27
C TYR A 432 -8.73 -12.24 18.69
N THR A 433 -9.72 -11.95 17.84
CA THR A 433 -11.06 -12.52 17.97
C THR A 433 -11.05 -14.02 17.67
N GLU A 434 -12.11 -14.74 18.02
CA GLU A 434 -12.23 -16.16 17.64
C GLU A 434 -12.25 -16.34 16.12
N VAL A 435 -12.86 -15.39 15.40
CA VAL A 435 -12.86 -15.37 13.93
C VAL A 435 -11.43 -15.19 13.39
N ASP A 436 -10.63 -14.29 13.99
CA ASP A 436 -9.22 -14.13 13.59
C ASP A 436 -8.45 -15.45 13.80
N LYS A 437 -8.63 -16.11 14.95
CA LYS A 437 -7.96 -17.38 15.26
C LYS A 437 -8.38 -18.53 14.34
N GLU A 438 -9.63 -18.57 13.92
CA GLU A 438 -10.15 -19.53 12.93
C GLU A 438 -9.57 -19.27 11.53
N ASN A 439 -9.34 -18.00 11.19
CA ASN A 439 -8.78 -17.59 9.90
C ASN A 439 -7.25 -17.67 9.85
N MET A 440 -6.56 -17.71 10.99
CA MET A 440 -5.10 -17.90 11.03
C MET A 440 -4.69 -19.20 10.34
N PHE A 441 -3.55 -19.16 9.65
CA PHE A 441 -2.89 -20.40 9.25
C PHE A 441 -2.46 -21.19 10.48
N ASP A 442 -2.66 -22.52 10.44
CA ASP A 442 -2.38 -23.39 11.58
C ASP A 442 -0.92 -23.28 12.03
N SER A 443 0.02 -23.18 11.09
CA SER A 443 1.44 -22.97 11.39
C SER A 443 1.72 -21.67 12.16
N PHE A 444 1.03 -20.58 11.83
CA PHE A 444 1.12 -19.30 12.55
C PHE A 444 0.55 -19.44 13.97
N ARG A 445 -0.65 -20.03 14.09
CA ARG A 445 -1.34 -20.22 15.37
C ARG A 445 -0.53 -21.13 16.31
N ASP A 446 -0.05 -22.25 15.81
CA ASP A 446 0.75 -23.22 16.57
C ASP A 446 2.08 -22.62 16.99
N ALA A 447 2.75 -21.87 16.11
CA ALA A 447 3.96 -21.16 16.46
C ALA A 447 3.70 -20.10 17.53
N SER A 448 2.57 -19.41 17.50
CA SER A 448 2.25 -18.35 18.48
C SER A 448 1.89 -18.89 19.87
N THR A 449 1.46 -20.15 19.97
CA THR A 449 0.77 -20.69 21.15
C THR A 449 1.65 -21.61 22.02
N VAL A 450 1.63 -21.40 23.33
CA VAL A 450 2.19 -22.30 24.34
C VAL A 450 1.18 -22.49 25.46
N ASP A 451 0.87 -23.75 25.81
CA ASP A 451 -0.09 -24.11 26.85
C ASP A 451 -1.45 -23.38 26.72
N GLY A 452 -1.93 -23.22 25.49
CA GLY A 452 -3.19 -22.56 25.16
C GLY A 452 -3.16 -21.03 25.18
N LYS A 453 -2.00 -20.41 25.38
CA LYS A 453 -1.82 -18.95 25.37
C LYS A 453 -0.97 -18.51 24.19
N MET A 454 -1.40 -17.47 23.49
CA MET A 454 -0.57 -16.82 22.47
C MET A 454 0.45 -15.93 23.18
N LEU A 455 1.72 -16.30 23.12
CA LEU A 455 2.81 -15.62 23.85
C LEU A 455 3.77 -14.85 22.92
N ARG A 456 3.59 -14.95 21.61
CA ARG A 456 4.52 -14.35 20.65
C ARG A 456 3.88 -14.14 19.29
N TYR A 457 4.42 -13.17 18.56
CA TYR A 457 4.22 -13.04 17.12
C TYR A 457 5.43 -13.68 16.41
N PRO A 458 5.27 -14.84 15.76
CA PRO A 458 6.36 -15.53 15.08
C PRO A 458 6.82 -14.76 13.84
N SER A 459 8.12 -14.55 13.73
CA SER A 459 8.76 -14.14 12.48
C SER A 459 9.18 -15.41 11.75
N PHE A 460 8.55 -15.67 10.61
CA PHE A 460 8.81 -16.87 9.86
C PHE A 460 10.05 -16.73 8.98
N TYR A 461 10.66 -17.86 8.71
CA TYR A 461 11.53 -18.02 7.57
C TYR A 461 10.96 -19.20 6.79
N ASN A 462 10.45 -18.97 5.58
CA ASN A 462 9.90 -20.06 4.79
C ASN A 462 11.05 -21.02 4.47
N ARG A 463 10.92 -22.30 4.86
CA ARG A 463 11.84 -23.34 4.39
C ARG A 463 11.64 -23.51 2.90
N ASP A 464 12.69 -23.98 2.23
CA ASP A 464 12.66 -24.21 0.80
C ASP A 464 11.55 -25.17 0.38
N LEU A 465 10.92 -24.87 -0.75
CA LEU A 465 9.90 -25.70 -1.38
C LEU A 465 10.59 -26.84 -2.12
N LEU A 466 10.23 -28.08 -1.77
CA LEU A 466 10.70 -29.26 -2.49
C LEU A 466 9.67 -29.65 -3.55
N ILE A 467 10.08 -29.66 -4.81
CA ILE A 467 9.22 -30.05 -5.94
C ILE A 467 9.70 -31.34 -6.59
N ALA A 468 8.74 -32.15 -7.02
CA ALA A 468 8.98 -33.39 -7.75
C ALA A 468 8.10 -33.45 -9.00
N LYS A 469 8.45 -34.32 -9.93
CA LYS A 469 7.58 -34.63 -11.07
C LYS A 469 6.28 -35.28 -10.58
N SER A 470 5.15 -34.84 -11.14
CA SER A 470 3.82 -35.27 -10.72
C SER A 470 3.64 -36.79 -10.81
N GLY A 471 3.12 -37.40 -9.76
CA GLY A 471 2.79 -38.83 -9.69
C GLY A 471 3.97 -39.76 -9.40
N VAL A 472 5.18 -39.22 -9.15
CA VAL A 472 6.35 -40.03 -8.75
C VAL A 472 6.25 -40.46 -7.27
N LEU A 473 5.65 -39.63 -6.41
CA LEU A 473 5.56 -39.84 -4.97
C LEU A 473 4.10 -39.88 -4.49
N SER A 474 3.80 -40.81 -3.58
CA SER A 474 2.60 -40.72 -2.73
C SER A 474 2.78 -39.61 -1.69
N LYS A 475 1.74 -38.83 -1.37
CA LYS A 475 1.82 -37.76 -0.37
C LYS A 475 0.84 -38.01 0.79
N PRO A 476 1.27 -37.93 2.06
CA PRO A 476 2.67 -37.87 2.51
C PRO A 476 3.42 -39.19 2.23
N TYR A 477 4.75 -39.17 2.32
CA TYR A 477 5.62 -40.35 2.24
C TYR A 477 6.69 -40.32 3.32
N SER A 478 7.17 -41.48 3.72
CA SER A 478 8.22 -41.66 4.73
C SER A 478 9.62 -41.75 4.13
N ALA A 479 10.62 -41.56 4.99
CA ALA A 479 12.04 -41.66 4.60
C ALA A 479 12.40 -43.06 4.08
N THR A 480 11.81 -44.11 4.66
CA THR A 480 11.93 -45.50 4.19
C THR A 480 11.28 -45.69 2.81
N GLU A 481 10.13 -45.09 2.54
CA GLU A 481 9.49 -45.19 1.22
C GLU A 481 10.34 -44.50 0.14
N LEU A 482 10.88 -43.32 0.45
CA LEU A 482 11.79 -42.61 -0.45
C LEU A 482 13.05 -43.44 -0.77
N VAL A 483 13.72 -44.00 0.24
CA VAL A 483 14.94 -44.79 -0.02
C VAL A 483 14.63 -46.07 -0.82
N ASN A 484 13.48 -46.69 -0.59
CA ASN A 484 13.04 -47.85 -1.36
C ASN A 484 12.70 -47.50 -2.81
N LEU A 485 12.17 -46.30 -3.08
CA LEU A 485 11.97 -45.78 -4.44
C LEU A 485 13.31 -45.66 -5.18
N LEU A 486 14.32 -45.07 -4.53
CA LEU A 486 15.66 -44.92 -5.09
C LEU A 486 16.28 -46.28 -5.39
N ASP A 487 16.26 -47.21 -4.44
CA ASP A 487 16.78 -48.58 -4.61
C ASP A 487 16.10 -49.30 -5.78
N LYS A 488 14.77 -49.18 -5.93
CA LYS A 488 14.02 -49.77 -7.05
C LYS A 488 14.45 -49.19 -8.40
N LYS A 489 14.63 -47.88 -8.46
CA LYS A 489 15.03 -47.19 -9.71
C LYS A 489 16.45 -47.58 -10.13
N GLU A 490 17.35 -47.70 -9.17
CA GLU A 490 18.70 -48.20 -9.39
C GLU A 490 18.71 -49.65 -9.89
N ALA A 491 17.93 -50.53 -9.23
CA ALA A 491 17.81 -51.93 -9.63
C ALA A 491 17.23 -52.08 -11.05
N ALA A 492 16.41 -51.13 -11.50
CA ALA A 492 15.88 -51.06 -12.86
C ALA A 492 16.90 -50.51 -13.89
N GLY A 493 18.10 -50.10 -13.49
CA GLY A 493 19.12 -49.56 -14.38
C GLY A 493 18.93 -48.09 -14.77
N HIS A 494 18.06 -47.36 -14.07
CA HIS A 494 17.73 -45.97 -14.35
C HIS A 494 17.98 -45.05 -13.13
N PRO A 495 19.18 -45.04 -12.53
CA PRO A 495 19.45 -44.19 -11.37
C PRO A 495 19.25 -42.71 -11.71
N TYR A 496 18.77 -41.92 -10.74
CA TYR A 496 18.82 -40.47 -10.86
C TYR A 496 20.28 -39.98 -10.93
N GLU A 497 20.54 -38.95 -11.73
CA GLU A 497 21.83 -38.25 -11.83
C GLU A 497 22.15 -37.48 -10.54
N ALA A 498 21.13 -36.95 -9.88
CA ALA A 498 21.21 -36.26 -8.59
C ALA A 498 19.93 -36.50 -7.78
N LEU A 499 20.02 -36.43 -6.45
CA LEU A 499 18.83 -36.51 -5.60
C LEU A 499 18.03 -35.20 -5.67
N CYS A 500 18.73 -34.06 -5.58
CA CYS A 500 18.13 -32.74 -5.54
C CYS A 500 19.05 -31.70 -6.19
N TYR A 501 18.49 -30.78 -6.96
CA TYR A 501 19.15 -29.50 -7.26
C TYR A 501 18.68 -28.43 -6.27
N GLY A 502 19.53 -27.43 -5.99
CA GLY A 502 19.27 -26.41 -4.96
C GLY A 502 19.54 -26.87 -3.52
N CYS A 503 20.03 -28.10 -3.31
CA CYS A 503 20.34 -28.66 -2.00
C CYS A 503 21.78 -29.20 -2.01
N GLU A 504 22.68 -28.58 -1.23
CA GLU A 504 24.10 -28.97 -1.18
C GLU A 504 24.31 -30.34 -0.50
N ASP A 505 23.59 -30.60 0.59
CA ASP A 505 23.64 -31.87 1.32
C ASP A 505 22.35 -32.67 1.08
N PRO A 506 22.41 -33.82 0.38
CA PRO A 506 21.25 -34.71 0.18
C PRO A 506 20.55 -35.13 1.48
N PHE A 507 21.26 -35.14 2.61
CA PHE A 507 20.69 -35.51 3.90
C PHE A 507 19.70 -34.47 4.43
N GLU A 508 19.76 -33.20 4.00
CA GLU A 508 18.81 -32.18 4.43
C GLU A 508 17.36 -32.52 4.03
N ILE A 509 17.16 -33.24 2.91
CA ILE A 509 15.83 -33.75 2.51
C ILE A 509 15.25 -34.65 3.59
N PHE A 510 16.05 -35.55 4.16
CA PHE A 510 15.60 -36.48 5.19
C PHE A 510 15.50 -35.80 6.56
N LEU A 511 16.42 -34.87 6.83
CA LEU A 511 16.53 -34.18 8.11
C LEU A 511 15.37 -33.22 8.38
N ALA A 512 14.85 -32.59 7.34
CA ALA A 512 13.79 -31.60 7.36
C ALA A 512 12.50 -32.08 8.09
N GLY A 513 12.06 -33.31 7.83
CA GLY A 513 10.88 -33.94 8.45
C GLY A 513 11.18 -34.97 9.54
N MET A 514 12.43 -35.04 10.01
CA MET A 514 12.92 -36.11 10.89
C MET A 514 12.31 -36.08 12.30
N ASP A 515 11.85 -34.92 12.75
CA ASP A 515 11.19 -34.71 14.05
C ASP A 515 9.88 -35.53 14.19
N VAL A 516 9.27 -35.89 13.06
CA VAL A 516 8.08 -36.77 12.98
C VAL A 516 8.34 -37.91 11.99
N SER A 517 9.44 -38.64 12.18
CA SER A 517 9.83 -39.78 11.32
C SER A 517 9.72 -41.12 12.05
N GLU A 518 9.87 -42.23 11.31
CA GLU A 518 9.98 -43.57 11.88
C GLU A 518 11.25 -43.80 12.72
N PHE A 519 12.21 -42.88 12.70
CA PHE A 519 13.50 -43.03 13.38
C PHE A 519 13.59 -42.27 14.70
N PHE A 520 12.62 -41.40 15.01
CA PHE A 520 12.66 -40.51 16.16
C PHE A 520 11.26 -40.25 16.75
N ASP A 521 11.14 -40.38 18.07
CA ASP A 521 9.93 -40.02 18.82
C ASP A 521 10.35 -39.30 20.09
N TYR A 522 10.24 -37.96 20.07
CA TYR A 522 10.59 -37.12 21.21
C TYR A 522 9.72 -37.42 22.44
N LYS A 523 8.41 -37.65 22.24
CA LYS A 523 7.46 -37.86 23.36
C LYS A 523 7.76 -39.17 24.10
N LYS A 524 8.23 -40.19 23.38
CA LYS A 524 8.67 -41.46 23.98
C LYS A 524 10.15 -41.46 24.38
N GLY A 525 10.89 -40.37 24.13
CA GLY A 525 12.32 -40.27 24.43
C GLY A 525 13.17 -41.32 23.70
N CYS A 526 12.76 -41.76 22.50
CA CYS A 526 13.41 -42.86 21.80
C CYS A 526 13.83 -42.52 20.36
N CYS A 527 14.91 -43.15 19.90
CA CYS A 527 15.40 -43.05 18.53
C CYS A 527 15.91 -44.42 18.03
N ASN A 528 15.87 -44.65 16.71
CA ASN A 528 16.16 -45.94 16.06
C ASN A 528 17.03 -45.76 14.79
N PHE A 529 18.16 -45.07 14.92
CA PHE A 529 19.06 -44.77 13.82
C PHE A 529 19.95 -45.95 13.40
N THR A 530 20.02 -47.05 14.17
CA THR A 530 20.80 -48.25 13.79
C THR A 530 20.03 -49.23 12.90
N THR A 531 18.84 -48.87 12.42
CA THR A 531 18.04 -49.74 11.55
C THR A 531 18.64 -49.83 10.15
N ASP A 532 18.39 -50.95 9.44
CA ASP A 532 18.87 -51.13 8.07
C ASP A 532 18.38 -50.02 7.12
N ASN A 533 17.15 -49.53 7.32
CA ASN A 533 16.60 -48.45 6.51
C ASN A 533 17.33 -47.12 6.72
N PHE A 534 17.68 -46.77 7.97
CA PHE A 534 18.46 -45.56 8.21
C PHE A 534 19.87 -45.66 7.62
N VAL A 535 20.53 -46.81 7.76
CA VAL A 535 21.83 -47.08 7.12
C VAL A 535 21.74 -46.94 5.60
N LYS A 536 20.65 -47.41 4.97
CA LYS A 536 20.42 -47.21 3.53
C LYS A 536 20.29 -45.73 3.17
N ILE A 537 19.59 -44.93 3.99
CA ILE A 537 19.49 -43.48 3.78
C ILE A 537 20.88 -42.85 3.77
N LEU A 538 21.72 -43.17 4.76
CA LEU A 538 23.10 -42.67 4.84
C LEU A 538 23.91 -43.04 3.59
N LYS A 539 23.77 -44.29 3.13
CA LYS A 539 24.45 -44.79 1.93
C LYS A 539 24.01 -44.02 0.67
N GLN A 540 22.71 -43.77 0.52
CA GLN A 540 22.19 -42.99 -0.61
C GLN A 540 22.65 -41.54 -0.54
N CYS A 541 22.58 -40.90 0.64
CA CYS A 541 23.03 -39.52 0.82
C CYS A 541 24.51 -39.36 0.47
N LYS A 542 25.36 -40.27 0.95
CA LYS A 542 26.79 -40.28 0.64
C LYS A 542 27.08 -40.46 -0.85
N LYS A 543 26.36 -41.37 -1.52
CA LYS A 543 26.47 -41.57 -2.98
C LYS A 543 26.13 -40.26 -3.72
N TYR A 544 24.99 -39.65 -3.41
CA TYR A 544 24.56 -38.43 -4.07
C TYR A 544 25.44 -37.24 -3.72
N TYR A 545 25.96 -37.15 -2.50
CA TYR A 545 26.88 -36.08 -2.10
C TYR A 545 28.11 -36.03 -3.01
N TYR A 546 28.76 -37.17 -3.25
CA TYR A 546 29.91 -37.23 -4.17
C TYR A 546 29.54 -37.11 -5.66
N ALA A 547 28.30 -37.43 -6.04
CA ALA A 547 27.80 -37.24 -7.40
C ALA A 547 27.41 -35.78 -7.69
N SER A 548 27.12 -34.97 -6.65
CA SER A 548 26.56 -33.62 -6.77
C SER A 548 27.58 -32.53 -7.16
N ASN A 549 28.76 -32.91 -7.64
CA ASN A 549 29.85 -32.01 -8.04
C ASN A 549 29.62 -31.33 -9.41
N ASN A 550 28.39 -30.87 -9.66
CA ASN A 550 27.96 -30.33 -10.95
C ASN A 550 28.22 -28.83 -11.05
N ALA A 551 28.54 -28.36 -12.26
CA ALA A 551 28.59 -26.94 -12.58
C ALA A 551 27.25 -26.26 -12.22
N PRO A 552 27.26 -24.98 -11.80
CA PRO A 552 26.03 -24.26 -11.49
C PRO A 552 25.08 -24.29 -12.69
N LEU A 553 23.90 -24.88 -12.50
CA LEU A 553 22.83 -24.93 -13.49
C LEU A 553 21.86 -23.77 -13.26
N THR A 554 21.36 -23.19 -14.34
CA THR A 554 20.24 -22.24 -14.29
C THR A 554 18.96 -22.94 -13.81
N GLU A 555 18.03 -22.20 -13.24
CA GLU A 555 16.75 -22.72 -12.75
C GLU A 555 15.97 -23.50 -13.83
N LYS A 556 15.91 -22.95 -15.05
CA LYS A 556 15.30 -23.60 -16.21
C LYS A 556 15.95 -24.96 -16.56
N GLU A 557 17.28 -25.09 -16.42
CA GLU A 557 17.97 -26.36 -16.65
C GLU A 557 17.65 -27.39 -15.58
N GLN A 558 17.52 -26.95 -14.32
CA GLN A 558 17.11 -27.83 -13.21
C GLN A 558 15.69 -28.36 -13.44
N TYR A 559 14.75 -27.49 -13.83
CA TYR A 559 13.38 -27.86 -14.20
C TYR A 559 13.32 -28.82 -15.39
N ASN A 560 14.11 -28.59 -16.44
CA ASN A 560 14.20 -29.52 -17.57
C ASN A 560 14.69 -30.90 -17.16
N LYS A 561 15.69 -30.98 -16.26
CA LYS A 561 16.18 -32.26 -15.73
C LYS A 561 15.14 -32.97 -14.87
N LEU A 562 14.32 -32.23 -14.11
CA LEU A 562 13.21 -32.78 -13.35
C LEU A 562 12.18 -33.44 -14.28
N LEU A 563 11.76 -32.73 -15.33
CA LEU A 563 10.79 -33.23 -16.31
C LEU A 563 11.31 -34.44 -17.10
N GLN A 564 12.62 -34.47 -17.38
CA GLN A 564 13.33 -35.60 -18.00
C GLN A 564 13.57 -36.78 -17.04
N ASP A 565 13.10 -36.70 -15.79
CA ASP A 565 13.24 -37.76 -14.78
C ASP A 565 14.71 -38.09 -14.43
N LYS A 566 15.61 -37.11 -14.61
CA LYS A 566 17.05 -37.20 -14.32
C LYS A 566 17.40 -36.82 -12.90
N VAL A 567 16.62 -35.96 -12.27
CA VAL A 567 16.72 -35.58 -10.85
C VAL A 567 15.37 -35.89 -10.19
N LEU A 568 15.38 -36.28 -8.92
CA LEU A 568 14.14 -36.54 -8.20
C LEU A 568 13.49 -35.25 -7.69
N PHE A 569 14.30 -34.34 -7.13
CA PHE A 569 13.83 -33.10 -6.56
C PHE A 569 14.50 -31.86 -7.14
N VAL A 570 13.76 -30.75 -7.15
CA VAL A 570 14.35 -29.41 -7.20
C VAL A 570 13.91 -28.68 -5.93
N ASN A 571 14.84 -28.01 -5.29
CA ASN A 571 14.63 -27.20 -4.11
C ASN A 571 14.60 -25.73 -4.54
N ILE A 572 13.54 -25.03 -4.17
CA ILE A 572 13.36 -23.61 -4.46
C ILE A 572 13.37 -22.86 -3.13
N GLY A 573 14.38 -22.02 -2.94
CA GLY A 573 14.59 -21.31 -1.68
C GLY A 573 13.66 -20.11 -1.51
N SER A 574 13.04 -19.98 -0.34
CA SER A 574 12.25 -18.80 0.09
C SER A 574 11.12 -18.39 -0.88
N VAL A 575 10.22 -19.33 -1.21
CA VAL A 575 9.15 -19.15 -2.20
C VAL A 575 8.09 -18.16 -1.73
N ASP A 576 7.99 -17.04 -2.44
CA ASP A 576 6.81 -16.18 -2.47
C ASP A 576 5.85 -16.57 -3.61
N LEU A 577 4.70 -15.90 -3.70
CA LEU A 577 3.72 -16.21 -4.75
C LEU A 577 4.32 -15.99 -6.15
N SER A 578 5.18 -14.99 -6.34
CA SER A 578 5.79 -14.68 -7.64
C SER A 578 6.75 -15.80 -8.07
N GLN A 579 7.57 -16.31 -7.16
CA GLN A 579 8.46 -17.43 -7.40
C GLN A 579 7.67 -18.73 -7.63
N PHE A 580 6.60 -18.95 -6.86
CA PHE A 580 5.71 -20.09 -7.06
C PHE A 580 5.05 -20.06 -8.44
N ASP A 581 4.53 -18.91 -8.82
CA ASP A 581 3.87 -18.67 -10.10
C ASP A 581 4.86 -18.82 -11.26
N SER A 582 6.06 -18.24 -11.14
CA SER A 582 7.14 -18.39 -12.12
C SER A 582 7.52 -19.86 -12.32
N MET A 583 7.65 -20.62 -11.24
CA MET A 583 7.88 -22.07 -11.31
C MET A 583 6.73 -22.79 -12.04
N LYS A 584 5.47 -22.48 -11.69
CA LYS A 584 4.30 -23.11 -12.33
C LYS A 584 4.14 -22.70 -13.80
N SER A 585 4.55 -21.50 -14.20
CA SER A 585 4.58 -21.09 -15.60
C SER A 585 5.48 -21.97 -16.47
N ILE A 586 6.55 -22.54 -15.89
CA ILE A 586 7.51 -23.39 -16.59
C ILE A 586 7.13 -24.86 -16.52
N LEU A 587 6.75 -25.35 -15.33
CA LEU A 587 6.52 -26.77 -15.09
C LEU A 587 5.07 -27.20 -15.37
N GLY A 588 4.13 -26.27 -15.25
CA GLY A 588 2.69 -26.53 -15.29
C GLY A 588 2.27 -27.63 -14.31
N GLU A 589 1.31 -28.44 -14.75
CA GLU A 589 0.80 -29.60 -13.99
C GLU A 589 1.76 -30.80 -13.95
N ASN A 590 2.91 -30.73 -14.64
CA ASN A 590 3.88 -31.83 -14.69
C ASN A 590 4.78 -31.91 -13.45
N ALA A 591 4.72 -30.92 -12.58
CA ALA A 591 5.40 -30.94 -11.28
C ALA A 591 4.48 -30.47 -10.15
N GLU A 592 4.76 -31.00 -8.97
CA GLU A 592 3.96 -30.81 -7.79
C GLU A 592 4.86 -30.60 -6.56
N ILE A 593 4.32 -29.92 -5.54
CA ILE A 593 4.97 -29.76 -4.25
C ILE A 593 5.09 -31.13 -3.60
N ALA A 594 6.30 -31.66 -3.45
CA ALA A 594 6.54 -32.97 -2.88
C ALA A 594 6.34 -32.97 -1.35
N GLY A 595 6.75 -31.89 -0.69
CA GLY A 595 6.99 -31.89 0.75
C GLY A 595 8.21 -32.75 1.11
N TYR A 596 8.53 -32.82 2.40
CA TYR A 596 9.64 -33.61 2.92
C TYR A 596 9.16 -34.99 3.46
N PRO A 597 10.03 -36.01 3.48
CA PRO A 597 9.69 -37.32 4.04
C PRO A 597 9.30 -37.22 5.52
N THR A 598 8.13 -37.76 5.87
CA THR A 598 7.57 -37.70 7.23
C THR A 598 6.52 -38.79 7.48
N LYS A 599 6.13 -38.98 8.74
CA LYS A 599 4.93 -39.73 9.16
C LYS A 599 3.76 -38.82 9.54
N ALA A 600 3.94 -37.50 9.49
CA ALA A 600 2.86 -36.54 9.67
C ALA A 600 1.88 -36.56 8.48
N GLN A 601 0.73 -35.90 8.63
CA GLN A 601 -0.28 -35.78 7.56
C GLN A 601 0.21 -34.94 6.36
N SER A 602 1.19 -34.08 6.57
CA SER A 602 1.80 -33.24 5.53
C SER A 602 3.32 -33.19 5.70
N GLY A 603 4.03 -33.29 4.57
CA GLY A 603 5.47 -33.08 4.47
C GLY A 603 5.87 -31.62 4.26
N ASN A 604 4.91 -30.71 4.09
CA ASN A 604 5.19 -29.28 3.96
C ASN A 604 5.55 -28.75 5.35
N ILE A 605 6.74 -28.18 5.51
CA ILE A 605 7.25 -27.75 6.81
C ILE A 605 7.63 -26.28 6.81
N THR A 606 7.50 -25.67 7.97
CA THR A 606 8.02 -24.33 8.23
C THR A 606 8.73 -24.29 9.58
N ALA A 607 9.54 -23.26 9.77
CA ALA A 607 10.16 -22.92 11.03
C ALA A 607 10.12 -21.40 11.21
N TYR A 608 10.08 -20.95 12.46
CA TYR A 608 10.33 -19.56 12.79
C TYR A 608 11.70 -19.47 13.44
N ASN A 609 12.49 -18.50 13.02
CA ASN A 609 13.81 -18.25 13.57
C ASN A 609 13.73 -17.33 14.79
N LYS A 610 12.74 -16.43 14.79
CA LYS A 610 12.58 -15.37 15.77
C LYS A 610 11.12 -15.15 16.11
N SER A 611 10.91 -14.40 17.18
CA SER A 611 9.57 -13.97 17.55
C SER A 611 9.60 -12.64 18.25
N LEU A 612 8.58 -11.83 18.00
CA LEU A 612 8.30 -10.62 18.75
C LEU A 612 7.46 -11.00 19.98
N VAL A 613 7.87 -10.54 21.16
CA VAL A 613 7.12 -10.75 22.40
C VAL A 613 6.87 -9.43 23.12
N VAL A 614 5.81 -9.42 23.92
CA VAL A 614 5.44 -8.27 24.74
C VAL A 614 5.82 -8.55 26.19
N SER A 615 6.47 -7.60 26.84
CA SER A 615 6.81 -7.71 28.26
C SER A 615 5.56 -7.69 29.13
N LYS A 616 5.49 -8.58 30.12
CA LYS A 616 4.38 -8.65 31.07
C LYS A 616 4.22 -7.36 31.90
N THR A 617 5.32 -6.63 32.12
CA THR A 617 5.39 -5.42 32.95
C THR A 617 5.15 -4.11 32.19
N THR A 618 4.96 -4.16 30.86
CA THR A 618 4.73 -2.95 30.06
C THR A 618 3.51 -2.18 30.54
N LYS A 619 3.63 -0.85 30.56
CA LYS A 619 2.51 0.08 30.77
C LYS A 619 1.89 0.55 29.46
N ASN A 620 2.46 0.15 28.32
CA ASN A 620 2.04 0.57 26.99
C ASN A 620 1.25 -0.48 26.22
N TYR A 621 0.64 -1.43 26.94
CA TYR A 621 0.00 -2.57 26.30
C TYR A 621 -1.14 -2.19 25.35
N ASP A 622 -1.90 -1.14 25.66
CA ASP A 622 -2.97 -0.64 24.81
C ASP A 622 -2.44 -0.28 23.41
N ILE A 623 -1.35 0.50 23.34
CA ILE A 623 -0.68 0.86 22.07
C ILE A 623 -0.05 -0.36 21.41
N ILE A 624 0.64 -1.21 22.19
CA ILE A 624 1.33 -2.39 21.64
C ILE A 624 0.31 -3.38 21.07
N SER A 625 -0.85 -3.55 21.72
CA SER A 625 -1.90 -4.43 21.25
C SER A 625 -2.49 -3.95 19.93
N ASP A 626 -2.68 -2.65 19.77
CA ASP A 626 -3.14 -2.04 18.53
C ASP A 626 -2.08 -2.15 17.41
N PHE A 627 -0.81 -1.88 17.72
CA PHE A 627 0.30 -2.13 16.82
C PHE A 627 0.38 -3.58 16.35
N LEU A 628 0.19 -4.56 17.23
CA LEU A 628 0.20 -5.96 16.84
C LEU A 628 -1.01 -6.36 15.98
N LYS A 629 -2.17 -5.71 16.13
CA LYS A 629 -3.31 -5.86 15.20
C LYS A 629 -2.97 -5.28 13.83
N TYR A 630 -2.35 -4.10 13.80
CA TYR A 630 -1.87 -3.48 12.58
C TYR A 630 -0.89 -4.40 11.86
N VAL A 631 0.09 -4.94 12.59
CA VAL A 631 1.04 -5.93 12.06
C VAL A 631 0.25 -7.14 11.54
N TYR A 632 -0.56 -7.81 12.34
CA TYR A 632 -1.32 -8.98 11.89
C TYR A 632 -2.09 -8.78 10.56
N LYS A 633 -2.65 -7.58 10.34
CA LYS A 633 -3.48 -7.25 9.18
C LYS A 633 -2.71 -6.72 7.97
N TYR A 634 -1.60 -5.99 8.16
CA TYR A 634 -0.94 -5.20 7.10
C TYR A 634 0.54 -5.56 6.90
N TYR A 635 1.06 -6.52 7.67
CA TYR A 635 2.48 -6.86 7.70
C TYR A 635 2.96 -7.72 6.53
N TRP A 636 2.05 -8.38 5.80
CA TRP A 636 2.39 -9.12 4.60
C TRP A 636 2.73 -8.12 3.48
N GLY A 637 4.01 -8.01 3.17
CA GLY A 637 4.53 -7.19 2.09
C GLY A 637 5.67 -7.91 1.36
N PRO A 638 5.94 -7.59 0.08
CA PRO A 638 6.82 -8.35 -0.82
C PRO A 638 8.33 -8.23 -0.51
N THR A 639 8.71 -7.88 0.72
CA THR A 639 10.11 -7.78 1.12
C THR A 639 10.65 -9.13 1.58
N ILE A 640 11.93 -9.34 1.27
CA ILE A 640 12.69 -10.60 1.13
C ILE A 640 12.69 -11.54 2.37
N TYR A 641 12.04 -11.20 3.49
CA TYR A 641 12.23 -11.87 4.78
C TYR A 641 10.98 -12.23 5.59
N ASN A 642 9.75 -11.93 5.15
CA ASN A 642 8.55 -12.50 5.78
C ASN A 642 7.45 -12.74 4.75
N PHE A 643 7.41 -13.98 4.25
CA PHE A 643 6.59 -14.43 3.12
C PHE A 643 5.33 -15.19 3.51
N ILE A 644 5.13 -15.47 4.80
CA ILE A 644 4.02 -16.30 5.26
C ILE A 644 2.84 -15.39 5.62
N PRO A 645 1.71 -15.45 4.88
CA PRO A 645 0.49 -14.76 5.27
C PRO A 645 0.06 -15.26 6.66
N THR A 646 -0.39 -14.34 7.50
CA THR A 646 -0.81 -14.64 8.88
C THR A 646 -2.19 -15.29 8.92
N ASP A 647 -3.06 -14.94 7.97
CA ASP A 647 -4.43 -15.41 7.88
C ASP A 647 -4.92 -15.58 6.44
N LYS A 648 -5.94 -16.42 6.28
CA LYS A 648 -6.51 -16.82 4.99
C LYS A 648 -7.27 -15.70 4.30
N VAL A 649 -7.93 -14.82 5.05
CA VAL A 649 -8.77 -13.75 4.51
C VAL A 649 -7.91 -12.66 3.88
N SER A 650 -6.86 -12.25 4.57
CA SER A 650 -5.87 -11.32 4.04
C SER A 650 -5.23 -11.87 2.77
N PHE A 651 -4.93 -13.18 2.72
CA PHE A 651 -4.41 -13.81 1.51
C PHE A 651 -5.39 -13.75 0.33
N ASP A 652 -6.67 -14.06 0.57
CA ASP A 652 -7.72 -14.06 -0.46
C ASP A 652 -8.03 -12.65 -0.99
N GLY A 653 -7.96 -11.62 -0.12
CA GLY A 653 -8.28 -10.23 -0.47
C GLY A 653 -7.34 -9.56 -1.47
N ILE A 654 -6.29 -10.26 -1.94
CA ILE A 654 -5.21 -9.72 -2.78
C ILE A 654 -5.27 -10.27 -4.21
N VAL A 655 -6.05 -11.32 -4.43
CA VAL A 655 -6.17 -12.00 -5.72
C VAL A 655 -7.44 -11.51 -6.40
N MET A 656 -7.29 -10.89 -7.56
CA MET A 656 -8.41 -10.45 -8.41
C MET A 656 -8.54 -11.38 -9.61
N GLU A 657 -9.70 -12.01 -9.77
CA GLU A 657 -10.05 -12.73 -11.00
C GLU A 657 -10.72 -11.76 -11.98
N GLY A 658 -10.10 -11.51 -13.13
CA GLY A 658 -10.59 -10.54 -14.10
C GLY A 658 -11.91 -10.95 -14.77
N ASN A 659 -12.80 -9.98 -14.96
CA ASN A 659 -13.81 -10.02 -16.03
C ASN A 659 -13.24 -9.24 -17.23
N ASP A 660 -13.15 -9.90 -18.39
CA ASP A 660 -12.93 -9.49 -19.81
C ASP A 660 -12.28 -8.14 -20.25
N GLU A 661 -11.90 -7.19 -19.39
CA GLU A 661 -11.36 -5.90 -19.82
C GLU A 661 -10.09 -5.52 -19.03
N HIS A 662 -8.92 -5.70 -19.65
CA HIS A 662 -7.64 -5.22 -19.12
C HIS A 662 -7.55 -3.68 -19.17
N PRO A 663 -6.96 -3.03 -18.15
CA PRO A 663 -6.13 -1.86 -18.34
C PRO A 663 -4.70 -2.31 -18.63
N THR A 664 -4.32 -2.36 -19.91
CA THR A 664 -2.90 -2.47 -20.29
C THR A 664 -2.21 -1.14 -20.01
N ASP A 665 -1.57 -0.97 -18.85
CA ASP A 665 -0.73 0.20 -18.60
C ASP A 665 0.73 -0.13 -18.97
N GLU A 666 1.15 0.43 -20.10
CA GLU A 666 2.53 0.45 -20.59
C GLU A 666 3.42 1.22 -19.60
N ARG A 667 3.92 0.55 -18.55
CA ARG A 667 5.17 0.98 -17.89
C ARG A 667 6.23 -0.08 -18.09
N ALA A 668 6.80 -0.02 -19.29
CA ALA A 668 7.99 -0.75 -19.67
C ALA A 668 9.10 -0.53 -18.64
N TYR A 669 9.54 -1.64 -18.05
CA TYR A 669 10.88 -1.78 -17.50
C TYR A 669 11.90 -1.22 -18.50
N GLN A 670 12.78 -0.33 -18.04
CA GLN A 670 14.00 -0.03 -18.77
C GLN A 670 14.87 -1.29 -18.78
N ILE A 671 14.82 -2.03 -19.88
CA ILE A 671 15.74 -3.12 -20.16
C ILE A 671 17.10 -2.48 -20.52
N PRO A 672 18.20 -2.85 -19.86
CA PRO A 672 19.53 -2.41 -20.26
C PRO A 672 19.84 -2.83 -21.70
N ASP A 673 20.42 -1.92 -22.50
CA ASP A 673 20.82 -2.14 -23.89
C ASP A 673 21.61 -3.46 -24.04
N GLY A 674 21.06 -4.43 -24.80
CA GLY A 674 21.80 -5.64 -25.18
C GLY A 674 21.02 -6.93 -25.42
N TYR A 675 19.69 -6.99 -25.20
CA TYR A 675 18.90 -8.21 -25.43
C TYR A 675 17.92 -8.02 -26.60
N GLU A 676 18.07 -8.85 -27.64
CA GLU A 676 17.16 -8.89 -28.78
C GLU A 676 15.77 -9.38 -28.36
N LEU A 677 14.76 -8.67 -28.87
CA LEU A 677 13.34 -8.95 -28.75
C LEU A 677 13.05 -10.37 -29.27
N ILE A 678 12.72 -11.31 -28.37
CA ILE A 678 12.03 -12.53 -28.79
C ILE A 678 10.62 -12.08 -29.19
N THR A 679 10.34 -12.15 -30.49
CA THR A 679 9.05 -11.90 -31.12
C THR A 679 7.91 -12.43 -30.25
N SER A 680 7.01 -11.52 -29.86
CA SER A 680 5.78 -11.85 -29.18
C SER A 680 4.99 -12.86 -30.00
N TYR A 681 4.73 -14.03 -29.41
CA TYR A 681 3.67 -14.90 -29.91
C TYR A 681 2.35 -14.15 -29.73
N GLU A 682 1.55 -14.02 -30.79
CA GLU A 682 0.13 -13.70 -30.69
C GLU A 682 -0.53 -14.74 -29.76
N LEU A 683 -0.76 -14.37 -28.50
CA LEU A 683 -1.61 -15.12 -27.59
C LEU A 683 -3.06 -14.94 -28.05
N LYS A 684 -3.51 -15.86 -28.90
CA LYS A 684 -4.93 -16.19 -29.02
C LYS A 684 -5.30 -17.09 -27.84
N THR A 685 -5.57 -16.51 -26.68
CA THR A 685 -6.27 -17.23 -25.62
C THR A 685 -7.44 -16.39 -25.10
N PRO A 686 -8.68 -16.91 -25.12
CA PRO A 686 -9.86 -16.22 -24.64
C PRO A 686 -10.05 -16.39 -23.12
N MET A 687 -8.97 -16.34 -22.32
CA MET A 687 -9.02 -16.73 -20.90
C MET A 687 -8.67 -15.56 -19.97
N ARG A 688 -9.52 -15.39 -18.94
CA ARG A 688 -9.57 -14.28 -17.98
C ARG A 688 -8.25 -14.08 -17.23
N PRO A 689 -7.66 -12.87 -17.19
CA PRO A 689 -6.44 -12.63 -16.43
C PRO A 689 -6.71 -12.79 -14.92
N VAL A 690 -5.82 -13.47 -14.20
CA VAL A 690 -5.83 -13.49 -12.74
C VAL A 690 -4.65 -12.65 -12.27
N ILE A 691 -4.93 -11.65 -11.44
CA ILE A 691 -3.98 -10.61 -11.04
C ILE A 691 -3.78 -10.65 -9.53
N TYR A 692 -2.53 -10.56 -9.09
CA TYR A 692 -2.17 -10.37 -7.69
C TYR A 692 -1.82 -8.90 -7.40
N VAL A 693 -2.50 -8.29 -6.42
CA VAL A 693 -2.33 -6.88 -6.05
C VAL A 693 -1.22 -6.72 -5.02
N MET A 694 -0.11 -6.11 -5.39
CA MET A 694 0.97 -5.78 -4.46
C MET A 694 0.85 -4.33 -4.00
N PRO A 695 1.42 -3.97 -2.83
CA PRO A 695 1.49 -2.57 -2.37
C PRO A 695 2.09 -1.59 -3.39
N ASN A 696 2.90 -2.09 -4.34
CA ASN A 696 3.63 -1.29 -5.33
C ASN A 696 3.25 -1.61 -6.79
N GLY A 697 2.19 -2.38 -7.05
CA GLY A 697 1.79 -2.73 -8.42
C GLY A 697 0.91 -3.98 -8.51
N VAL A 698 0.76 -4.51 -9.72
CA VAL A 698 0.00 -5.73 -10.02
C VAL A 698 0.90 -6.76 -10.71
N MET A 699 0.66 -8.04 -10.45
CA MET A 699 1.36 -9.15 -11.11
C MET A 699 0.34 -10.04 -11.83
N ASP A 700 0.54 -10.26 -13.13
CA ASP A 700 -0.19 -11.27 -13.89
C ASP A 700 0.26 -12.67 -13.44
N LEU A 701 -0.69 -13.54 -13.14
CA LEU A 701 -0.43 -14.91 -12.69
C LEU A 701 -0.47 -15.89 -13.86
N ALA A 702 0.37 -16.91 -13.79
CA ALA A 702 0.33 -18.06 -14.68
C ALA A 702 -1.02 -18.76 -14.60
N GLN A 703 -1.56 -19.08 -15.77
CA GLN A 703 -2.81 -19.79 -15.92
C GLN A 703 -2.58 -21.30 -16.13
N LYS A 704 -3.49 -22.09 -15.59
CA LYS A 704 -3.68 -23.50 -15.94
C LYS A 704 -4.32 -23.62 -17.32
N GLU A 705 -4.32 -24.84 -17.87
CA GLU A 705 -4.99 -25.12 -19.15
C GLU A 705 -6.50 -24.82 -19.14
N ASP A 706 -7.13 -24.81 -17.97
CA ASP A 706 -8.55 -24.48 -17.77
C ASP A 706 -8.81 -22.97 -17.53
N GLY A 707 -7.77 -22.14 -17.53
CA GLY A 707 -7.84 -20.69 -17.33
C GLY A 707 -7.86 -20.24 -15.88
N THR A 708 -7.85 -21.15 -14.90
CA THR A 708 -7.71 -20.81 -13.48
C THR A 708 -6.24 -20.55 -13.11
N SER A 709 -5.99 -19.91 -11.97
CA SER A 709 -4.62 -19.66 -11.49
C SER A 709 -4.10 -20.79 -10.59
N TYR A 710 -2.81 -20.70 -10.22
CA TYR A 710 -2.18 -21.58 -9.23
C TYR A 710 -2.29 -21.06 -7.77
N VAL A 711 -3.05 -19.99 -7.53
CA VAL A 711 -3.22 -19.37 -6.20
C VAL A 711 -3.73 -20.36 -5.17
N ASP A 712 -4.77 -21.13 -5.50
CA ASP A 712 -5.34 -22.10 -4.56
C ASP A 712 -4.33 -23.21 -4.18
N GLU A 713 -3.44 -23.59 -5.10
CA GLU A 713 -2.39 -24.55 -4.81
C GLU A 713 -1.35 -23.96 -3.85
N TYR A 714 -0.98 -22.69 -4.05
CA TYR A 714 -0.08 -21.96 -3.15
C TYR A 714 -0.71 -21.72 -1.77
N LYS A 715 -2.00 -21.40 -1.72
CA LYS A 715 -2.76 -21.30 -0.47
C LYS A 715 -2.79 -22.64 0.27
N ASN A 716 -3.13 -23.71 -0.44
CA ASN A 716 -3.16 -25.06 0.12
C ASN A 716 -1.77 -25.48 0.64
N TYR A 717 -0.68 -25.04 0.01
CA TYR A 717 0.66 -25.21 0.57
C TYR A 717 0.78 -24.59 1.97
N TYR A 718 0.35 -23.33 2.16
CA TYR A 718 0.36 -22.68 3.47
C TYR A 718 -0.58 -23.34 4.49
N GLU A 719 -1.76 -23.78 4.06
CA GLU A 719 -2.70 -24.50 4.93
C GLU A 719 -2.18 -25.85 5.40
N THR A 720 -1.29 -26.46 4.62
CA THR A 720 -0.68 -27.76 4.94
C THR A 720 0.70 -27.63 5.59
N LEU A 721 1.21 -26.41 5.83
CA LEU A 721 2.47 -26.20 6.53
C LEU A 721 2.38 -26.68 7.97
N ARG A 722 3.32 -27.54 8.35
CA ARG A 722 3.53 -27.97 9.73
C ARG A 722 4.76 -27.28 10.32
N LEU A 723 4.64 -26.83 11.56
CA LEU A 723 5.79 -26.35 12.32
C LEU A 723 6.70 -27.52 12.73
N VAL A 724 8.02 -27.39 12.47
CA VAL A 724 9.04 -28.32 12.99
C VAL A 724 9.18 -28.13 14.50
N ASP A 725 9.22 -29.22 15.26
CA ASP A 725 9.37 -29.16 16.72
C ASP A 725 10.71 -28.49 17.10
N PRO A 726 10.70 -27.32 17.78
CA PRO A 726 11.93 -26.61 18.14
C PRO A 726 12.88 -27.43 19.01
N ARG A 727 12.37 -28.40 19.77
CA ARG A 727 13.18 -29.29 20.63
C ARG A 727 14.02 -30.26 19.82
N PHE A 728 13.76 -30.38 18.53
CA PHE A 728 14.54 -31.20 17.62
C PHE A 728 15.86 -30.53 17.19
N GLU A 729 16.03 -29.21 17.34
CA GLU A 729 17.21 -28.50 16.82
C GLU A 729 18.56 -29.02 17.36
N PRO A 730 18.70 -29.36 18.66
CA PRO A 730 19.94 -29.96 19.16
C PRO A 730 20.22 -31.36 18.56
N ILE A 731 19.16 -32.13 18.29
CA ILE A 731 19.28 -33.42 17.60
C ILE A 731 19.67 -33.21 16.14
N LYS A 732 19.11 -32.19 15.49
CA LYS A 732 19.46 -31.79 14.13
C LYS A 732 20.97 -31.50 14.02
N LYS A 733 21.52 -30.80 15.00
CA LYS A 733 22.96 -30.53 15.08
C LYS A 733 23.79 -31.80 15.21
N ILE A 734 23.43 -32.71 16.13
CA ILE A 734 24.10 -34.01 16.28
C ILE A 734 24.12 -34.78 14.96
N LEU A 735 22.97 -34.84 14.28
CA LEU A 735 22.85 -35.52 12.99
C LEU A 735 23.78 -34.88 11.95
N ARG A 736 23.74 -33.55 11.77
CA ARG A 736 24.60 -32.83 10.82
C ARG A 736 26.09 -33.04 11.08
N ASP A 737 26.53 -32.92 12.33
CA ASP A 737 27.95 -33.05 12.69
C ASP A 737 28.50 -34.44 12.31
N GLU A 738 27.73 -35.51 12.56
CA GLU A 738 28.14 -36.88 12.22
C GLU A 738 28.06 -37.17 10.71
N ILE A 739 27.10 -36.58 10.00
CA ILE A 739 26.95 -36.71 8.54
C ILE A 739 28.05 -35.96 7.80
N GLU A 740 28.37 -34.74 8.21
CA GLU A 740 29.47 -33.98 7.64
C GLU A 740 30.80 -34.70 7.86
N SER A 741 30.99 -35.29 9.05
CA SER A 741 32.14 -36.15 9.34
C SER A 741 32.17 -37.41 8.46
N MET A 742 31.02 -38.03 8.20
CA MET A 742 30.90 -39.17 7.28
C MET A 742 31.39 -38.81 5.87
N TYR A 743 30.97 -37.65 5.35
CA TYR A 743 31.37 -37.18 4.02
C TYR A 743 32.85 -36.78 3.97
N LYS A 744 33.37 -36.08 4.97
CA LYS A 744 34.78 -35.65 5.01
C LYS A 744 35.74 -36.84 5.14
N ASN A 745 35.40 -37.80 5.98
CA ASN A 745 36.28 -38.92 6.32
C ASN A 745 35.96 -40.21 5.56
N ASN A 746 34.96 -40.18 4.67
CA ASN A 746 34.44 -41.37 3.96
C ASN A 746 34.14 -42.54 4.92
N THR A 747 33.55 -42.24 6.09
CA THR A 747 33.31 -43.25 7.13
C THR A 747 32.20 -44.23 6.73
N ASP A 748 32.25 -45.46 7.24
CA ASP A 748 31.20 -46.47 7.05
C ASP A 748 29.86 -46.02 7.66
N GLU A 749 28.78 -46.25 6.92
CA GLU A 749 27.45 -45.75 7.26
C GLU A 749 26.87 -46.43 8.51
N LYS A 750 27.21 -47.70 8.78
CA LYS A 750 26.74 -48.40 9.99
C LYS A 750 27.43 -47.85 11.24
N GLU A 751 28.71 -47.51 11.14
CA GLU A 751 29.43 -46.91 12.25
C GLU A 751 28.93 -45.50 12.57
N VAL A 752 28.61 -44.70 11.55
CA VAL A 752 27.99 -43.38 11.72
C VAL A 752 26.61 -43.49 12.36
N ALA A 753 25.77 -44.42 11.87
CA ALA A 753 24.46 -44.70 12.45
C ALA A 753 24.54 -45.07 13.95
N LYS A 754 25.53 -45.87 14.36
CA LYS A 754 25.76 -46.21 15.78
C LYS A 754 26.17 -44.99 16.61
N LYS A 755 27.03 -44.11 16.07
CA LYS A 755 27.45 -42.88 16.76
C LYS A 755 26.27 -41.94 16.98
N ILE A 756 25.48 -41.71 15.93
CA ILE A 756 24.25 -40.93 15.99
C ILE A 756 23.30 -41.50 17.03
N GLN A 757 23.01 -42.81 16.97
CA GLN A 757 22.14 -43.48 17.94
C GLN A 757 22.60 -43.23 19.37
N ARG A 758 23.90 -43.42 19.65
CA ARG A 758 24.47 -43.22 20.98
C ARG A 758 24.29 -41.78 21.45
N GLN A 759 24.74 -40.80 20.66
CA GLN A 759 24.70 -39.39 21.05
C GLN A 759 23.27 -38.87 21.24
N VAL A 760 22.34 -39.24 20.35
CA VAL A 760 20.94 -38.84 20.49
C VAL A 760 20.30 -39.52 21.70
N SER A 761 20.57 -40.81 21.94
CA SER A 761 20.06 -41.52 23.13
C SER A 761 20.60 -40.90 24.43
N GLU A 762 21.86 -40.48 24.45
CA GLU A 762 22.47 -39.78 25.58
C GLU A 762 21.83 -38.40 25.80
N TYR A 763 21.57 -37.65 24.74
CA TYR A 763 20.87 -36.37 24.82
C TYR A 763 19.44 -36.53 25.36
N LEU A 764 18.67 -37.48 24.85
CA LEU A 764 17.28 -37.68 25.27
C LEU A 764 17.15 -38.04 26.76
N LYS A 765 18.16 -38.72 27.35
CA LYS A 765 18.21 -39.01 28.80
C LYS A 765 18.38 -37.78 29.68
N THR A 766 18.79 -36.63 29.14
CA THR A 766 18.96 -35.40 29.93
C THR A 766 17.64 -34.67 30.19
N PHE A 767 16.53 -35.13 29.61
CA PHE A 767 15.18 -34.55 29.73
C PHE A 767 14.18 -35.46 30.46
N GLU A 768 14.62 -36.64 30.91
CA GLU A 768 13.94 -37.46 31.94
C GLU A 768 14.31 -36.96 33.34
#